data_AF-A0A0P0VTQ9-F1
#
_entry.id   AF-A0A0P0VTQ9-F1
#
_cell.length_a   1.000
_cell.length_b   1.000
_cell.length_c   1.000
_cell.angle_alpha   90.00
_cell.angle_beta   90.00
_cell.angle_gamma   90.00
#
_symmetry.space_group_name_H-M   'P 1'
#
loop_
_entity.id
_entity.type
_entity.pdbx_description
1 polymer ?
#
loop_
_entity_poly.entity_id
_entity_poly.type
_entity_poly.pdbx_seq_one_letter_code
_entity_poly.pdbx_strand_id
1 'polypeptide(L)'
;MAIPRRLAAAAAAETTKRSAAGLAAALGGSGGKPATADLAAAATAAAAAGRASECQSLLLRMSRRRGACRREIVSSLLGSSPTPQPRVFDLLIRTYTQSRKPREAFEAFRLILDHRVPIPAAASNALLAALSRAGWPHLAADAYRLVFSSNSEVNTYTLNIMVHNYCKALEFDKVDAVISEMEKRCVFPDVVTHNVMVDARFRAGDAEAAMALVDSMVSKGLKPGIVTYNSVLKGLCRSGMWDKAWEVFKEMDDFGVAPDVRSFTILIGGFCRVGEIEEALKIYKEMRHRGIKPDLVSFSCLIGLFARRGKMDHAMAYLREMRCFGLVPDGVIYTMVIGGFCRAGLMSDALRVRDEMVGCGCLPDVVTYNTLLNGLCKERRLLDAEGLLNEMRERGVPPDLCTFTTLIHGYCIEGKLDKALQLFDTMLNQRLRPDIVTYNTLIDGMCRQGDLDKANDLWDDMHSREIFPNHVTYSILIDSHCEKGQVEDAFGFLDEMINKGILPNIMTYNSIIKGYCRSGNVSKGQKFLQKMMVNKVSPDLITYNTLIHGYIKEDKMHDAFKLLNMMEKEKVQPDVVTYNMLINGFSVHGNVQEAGWIFEKMCAKGIEPDRYTYMSMINGHVTAGNSKEAFQLHDEMLQRGKEKRRAAGTVQFVNIQNSAESLKQMPMDLKVTCSIYFFAKTQEFAIRGCAFVFGALEKSSTPLNFQSCHDTDRRVLLAKESQSTERD
;
A
#
# COMPACT_ATOMS: atom_id res chain seq x y z
N MET A 1 -13.17 0.43 29.50
CA MET A 1 -14.07 1.35 30.25
C MET A 1 -15.22 1.94 29.39
N ALA A 2 -15.82 1.19 28.44
CA ALA A 2 -16.90 1.71 27.57
C ALA A 2 -18.33 1.40 28.07
N ILE A 3 -18.44 0.58 29.10
CA ILE A 3 -19.71 0.10 29.69
C ILE A 3 -20.53 1.21 30.40
N PRO A 4 -19.96 2.30 30.97
CA PRO A 4 -20.77 3.29 31.69
C PRO A 4 -21.76 4.06 30.82
N ARG A 5 -21.43 4.37 29.55
CA ARG A 5 -22.31 5.21 28.70
C ARG A 5 -23.59 4.49 28.25
N ARG A 6 -23.51 3.19 27.95
CA ARG A 6 -24.71 2.40 27.61
C ARG A 6 -25.62 2.23 28.82
N LEU A 7 -25.05 1.97 29.99
CA LEU A 7 -25.81 1.90 31.24
C LEU A 7 -26.43 3.25 31.61
N ALA A 8 -25.74 4.37 31.42
CA ALA A 8 -26.30 5.70 31.69
C ALA A 8 -27.46 6.03 30.73
N ALA A 9 -27.35 5.69 29.45
CA ALA A 9 -28.45 5.89 28.48
C ALA A 9 -29.64 4.95 28.75
N ALA A 10 -29.37 3.70 29.13
CA ALA A 10 -30.41 2.74 29.53
C ALA A 10 -31.09 3.17 30.84
N ALA A 11 -30.32 3.59 31.84
CA ALA A 11 -30.84 4.12 33.11
C ALA A 11 -31.69 5.36 32.86
N ALA A 12 -31.23 6.30 32.03
CA ALA A 12 -32.01 7.47 31.63
C ALA A 12 -33.33 7.06 30.95
N ALA A 13 -33.32 6.08 30.05
CA ALA A 13 -34.52 5.54 29.41
C ALA A 13 -35.45 4.83 30.42
N GLU A 14 -34.90 4.12 31.40
CA GLU A 14 -35.64 3.43 32.48
C GLU A 14 -36.32 4.44 33.42
N THR A 15 -35.61 5.50 33.85
CA THR A 15 -36.20 6.61 34.62
C THR A 15 -37.26 7.34 33.81
N THR A 16 -37.05 7.49 32.50
CA THR A 16 -38.05 8.06 31.60
C THR A 16 -39.32 7.18 31.58
N LYS A 17 -39.16 5.85 31.50
CA LYS A 17 -40.26 4.87 31.56
C LYS A 17 -41.01 4.90 32.88
N ARG A 18 -40.31 4.97 34.03
CA ARG A 18 -40.94 5.06 35.35
C ARG A 18 -41.69 6.38 35.54
N SER A 19 -41.13 7.50 35.09
CA SER A 19 -41.85 8.79 35.10
C SER A 19 -43.10 8.75 34.22
N ALA A 20 -43.04 8.07 33.07
CA ALA A 20 -44.17 7.90 32.16
C ALA A 20 -45.28 7.02 32.77
N ALA A 21 -44.92 6.00 33.56
CA ALA A 21 -45.88 5.16 34.28
C ALA A 21 -46.59 5.95 35.40
N GLY A 22 -45.85 6.77 36.16
CA GLY A 22 -46.44 7.64 37.19
C GLY A 22 -47.42 8.66 36.62
N LEU A 23 -47.16 9.18 35.41
CA LEU A 23 -48.05 10.12 34.73
C LEU A 23 -49.23 9.47 34.02
N ALA A 24 -49.13 8.20 33.59
CA ALA A 24 -50.31 7.45 33.16
C ALA A 24 -51.31 7.26 34.31
N ALA A 25 -50.82 7.17 35.55
CA ALA A 25 -51.67 7.19 36.73
C ALA A 25 -52.20 8.60 37.06
N ALA A 26 -51.38 9.64 36.93
CA ALA A 26 -51.80 11.02 37.24
C ALA A 26 -52.74 11.65 36.20
N LEU A 27 -52.65 11.26 34.93
CA LEU A 27 -53.61 11.61 33.88
C LEU A 27 -54.79 10.62 33.82
N GLY A 28 -54.96 9.81 34.86
CA GLY A 28 -56.05 8.85 35.01
C GLY A 28 -57.41 9.54 35.10
N GLY A 29 -58.06 9.71 33.95
CA GLY A 29 -59.40 10.28 33.90
C GLY A 29 -59.96 10.53 32.51
N SER A 30 -59.63 9.71 31.49
CA SER A 30 -60.40 9.50 30.24
C SER A 30 -59.50 8.84 29.21
N GLY A 31 -59.99 7.83 28.48
CA GLY A 31 -59.22 7.00 27.54
C GLY A 31 -58.72 7.70 26.26
N GLY A 32 -58.61 9.03 26.25
CA GLY A 32 -58.05 9.79 25.14
C GLY A 32 -56.53 9.87 25.21
N LYS A 33 -55.82 9.76 24.07
CA LYS A 33 -54.41 10.22 24.02
C LYS A 33 -54.43 11.72 24.33
N PRO A 34 -53.64 12.22 25.32
CA PRO A 34 -53.62 13.64 25.65
C PRO A 34 -53.36 14.47 24.39
N ALA A 35 -54.00 15.62 24.25
CA ALA A 35 -53.81 16.49 23.09
C ALA A 35 -52.35 16.99 23.04
N THR A 36 -51.87 17.42 21.87
CA THR A 36 -50.51 18.02 21.75
C THR A 36 -50.39 19.23 22.69
N ALA A 37 -51.46 20.00 22.86
CA ALA A 37 -51.57 21.11 23.80
C ALA A 37 -51.36 20.69 25.27
N ASP A 38 -51.98 19.59 25.74
CA ASP A 38 -51.84 19.14 27.13
C ASP A 38 -50.40 18.74 27.46
N LEU A 39 -49.74 18.03 26.51
CA LEU A 39 -48.34 17.66 26.64
C LEU A 39 -47.42 18.89 26.61
N ALA A 40 -47.75 19.89 25.78
CA ALA A 40 -47.01 21.14 25.70
C ALA A 40 -47.13 21.95 27.00
N ALA A 41 -48.32 22.02 27.59
CA ALA A 41 -48.56 22.67 28.89
C ALA A 41 -47.77 21.97 30.01
N ALA A 42 -47.84 20.63 30.07
CA ALA A 42 -47.06 19.84 31.03
C ALA A 42 -45.54 20.01 30.83
N ALA A 43 -45.05 20.02 29.59
CA ALA A 43 -43.63 20.21 29.29
C ALA A 43 -43.15 21.61 29.68
N THR A 44 -43.98 22.63 29.45
CA THR A 44 -43.71 24.02 29.84
C THR A 44 -43.68 24.17 31.35
N ALA A 45 -44.65 23.60 32.07
CA ALA A 45 -44.67 23.59 33.53
C ALA A 45 -43.46 22.84 34.13
N ALA A 46 -43.07 21.69 33.54
CA ALA A 46 -41.89 20.96 33.96
C ALA A 46 -40.59 21.76 33.71
N ALA A 47 -40.48 22.46 32.58
CA ALA A 47 -39.37 23.35 32.29
C ALA A 47 -39.29 24.50 33.31
N ALA A 48 -40.42 25.15 33.62
CA ALA A 48 -40.53 26.22 34.60
C ALA A 48 -40.05 25.78 36.00
N ALA A 49 -40.45 24.58 36.41
CA ALA A 49 -40.06 23.97 37.68
C ALA A 49 -38.62 23.43 37.71
N GLY A 50 -37.84 23.61 36.63
CA GLY A 50 -36.47 23.13 36.53
C GLY A 50 -36.31 21.61 36.32
N ARG A 51 -37.41 20.87 36.12
CA ARG A 51 -37.45 19.41 35.93
C ARG A 51 -37.10 19.02 34.49
N ALA A 52 -35.83 19.18 34.12
CA ALA A 52 -35.36 19.01 32.74
C ALA A 52 -35.63 17.60 32.16
N SER A 53 -35.39 16.53 32.93
CA SER A 53 -35.60 15.15 32.45
C SER A 53 -37.07 14.86 32.12
N GLU A 54 -38.00 15.39 32.92
CA GLU A 54 -39.44 15.24 32.71
C GLU A 54 -39.91 16.07 31.51
N CYS A 55 -39.41 17.30 31.38
CA CYS A 55 -39.67 18.11 30.20
C CYS A 55 -39.20 17.41 28.92
N GLN A 56 -37.95 16.90 28.87
CA GLN A 56 -37.44 16.19 27.70
C GLN A 56 -38.21 14.90 27.39
N SER A 57 -38.72 14.19 28.41
CA SER A 57 -39.53 12.98 28.18
C SER A 57 -40.87 13.32 27.50
N LEU A 58 -41.52 14.41 27.93
CA LEU A 58 -42.76 14.90 27.35
C LEU A 58 -42.54 15.43 25.93
N LEU A 59 -41.48 16.21 25.70
CA LEU A 59 -41.10 16.71 24.37
C LEU A 59 -40.76 15.55 23.42
N LEU A 60 -40.06 14.53 23.91
CA LEU A 60 -39.76 13.33 23.12
C LEU A 60 -41.05 12.58 22.77
N ARG A 61 -42.01 12.46 23.71
CA ARG A 61 -43.32 11.85 23.46
C ARG A 61 -44.10 12.62 22.40
N MET A 62 -44.10 13.95 22.44
CA MET A 62 -44.71 14.81 21.40
C MET A 62 -44.04 14.56 20.03
N SER A 63 -42.71 14.59 19.98
CA SER A 63 -41.94 14.42 18.73
C SER A 63 -42.10 13.04 18.07
N ARG A 64 -42.48 12.01 18.85
CA ARG A 64 -42.65 10.63 18.38
C ARG A 64 -44.07 10.32 17.91
N ARG A 65 -45.05 11.23 18.07
CA ARG A 65 -46.42 10.98 17.58
C ARG A 65 -46.41 10.91 16.06
N ARG A 66 -47.20 9.98 15.50
CA ARG A 66 -47.45 9.91 14.06
C ARG A 66 -48.06 11.23 13.59
N GLY A 67 -47.51 11.80 12.52
CA GLY A 67 -47.97 13.06 11.94
C GLY A 67 -47.60 14.31 12.73
N ALA A 68 -46.86 14.21 13.84
CA ALA A 68 -46.45 15.39 14.61
C ALA A 68 -45.75 16.40 13.69
N CYS A 69 -46.24 17.63 13.63
CA CYS A 69 -45.61 18.70 12.87
C CYS A 69 -44.74 19.56 13.78
N ARG A 70 -43.53 19.95 13.36
CA ARG A 70 -42.65 20.83 14.14
C ARG A 70 -43.31 22.18 14.41
N ARG A 71 -44.05 22.70 13.43
CA ARG A 71 -44.85 23.92 13.56
C ARG A 71 -45.93 23.77 14.63
N GLU A 72 -46.64 22.65 14.67
CA GLU A 72 -47.66 22.34 15.69
C GLU A 72 -47.05 22.20 17.09
N ILE A 73 -45.89 21.54 17.22
CA ILE A 73 -45.20 21.39 18.51
C ILE A 73 -44.77 22.76 19.03
N VAL A 74 -44.11 23.56 18.19
CA VAL A 74 -43.64 24.91 18.56
C VAL A 74 -44.83 25.82 18.89
N SER A 75 -45.89 25.83 18.07
CA SER A 75 -47.09 26.64 18.32
C SER A 75 -47.80 26.21 19.60
N SER A 76 -47.86 24.91 19.90
CA SER A 76 -48.46 24.40 21.15
C SER A 76 -47.67 24.84 22.37
N LEU A 77 -46.33 24.82 22.31
CA LEU A 77 -45.47 25.29 23.40
C LEU A 77 -45.57 26.81 23.59
N LEU A 78 -45.69 27.57 22.49
CA LEU A 78 -45.92 29.02 22.56
C LEU A 78 -47.29 29.35 23.16
N GLY A 79 -48.35 28.60 22.80
CA GLY A 79 -49.70 28.79 23.34
C GLY A 79 -49.89 28.30 24.78
N SER A 80 -48.91 27.58 25.35
CA SER A 80 -49.02 26.99 26.70
C SER A 80 -48.80 27.98 27.85
N SER A 81 -48.24 29.17 27.57
CA SER A 81 -47.91 30.18 28.58
C SER A 81 -48.04 31.58 27.98
N PRO A 82 -48.53 32.60 28.72
CA PRO A 82 -48.60 33.98 28.23
C PRO A 82 -47.21 34.53 27.85
N THR A 83 -46.19 34.10 28.57
CA THR A 83 -44.79 34.42 28.30
C THR A 83 -44.06 33.17 27.82
N PRO A 84 -43.49 33.18 26.61
CA PRO A 84 -42.68 32.06 26.11
C PRO A 84 -41.49 31.82 27.05
N GLN A 85 -41.33 30.58 27.52
CA GLN A 85 -40.22 30.23 28.40
C GLN A 85 -39.02 29.73 27.58
N PRO A 86 -37.89 30.44 27.51
CA PRO A 86 -36.74 30.02 26.70
C PRO A 86 -36.21 28.62 27.04
N ARG A 87 -36.36 28.20 28.30
CA ARG A 87 -35.90 26.91 28.81
C ARG A 87 -36.61 25.71 28.16
N VAL A 88 -37.90 25.81 27.84
CA VAL A 88 -38.62 24.69 27.19
C VAL A 88 -38.12 24.50 25.75
N PHE A 89 -37.83 25.59 25.05
CA PHE A 89 -37.30 25.58 23.69
C PHE A 89 -35.85 25.11 23.64
N ASP A 90 -35.03 25.52 24.60
CA ASP A 90 -33.68 25.00 24.80
C ASP A 90 -33.68 23.46 24.95
N LEU A 91 -34.56 22.94 25.80
CA LEU A 91 -34.73 21.49 25.98
C LEU A 91 -35.32 20.81 24.75
N LEU A 92 -36.19 21.47 23.97
CA LEU A 92 -36.71 20.94 22.71
C LEU A 92 -35.59 20.72 21.69
N ILE A 93 -34.74 21.72 21.47
CA ILE A 93 -33.59 21.61 20.54
C ILE A 93 -32.63 20.52 21.01
N ARG A 94 -32.29 20.49 22.30
CA ARG A 94 -31.44 19.42 22.86
C ARG A 94 -32.06 18.04 22.72
N THR A 95 -33.37 17.91 22.90
CA THR A 95 -34.07 16.62 22.73
C THR A 95 -33.95 16.13 21.30
N TYR A 96 -34.16 16.99 20.29
CA TYR A 96 -33.97 16.60 18.89
C TYR A 96 -32.52 16.21 18.59
N THR A 97 -31.55 17.03 18.99
CA THR A 97 -30.12 16.76 18.74
C THR A 97 -29.64 15.48 19.42
N GLN A 98 -30.06 15.21 20.66
CA GLN A 98 -29.75 13.97 21.40
C GLN A 98 -30.43 12.75 20.78
N SER A 99 -31.61 12.91 20.18
CA SER A 99 -32.33 11.83 19.47
C SER A 99 -31.77 11.54 18.06
N ARG A 100 -30.61 12.11 17.68
CA ARG A 100 -29.99 12.01 16.36
C ARG A 100 -30.87 12.53 15.22
N LYS A 101 -31.64 13.59 15.49
CA LYS A 101 -32.53 14.27 14.56
C LYS A 101 -32.14 15.75 14.35
N PRO A 102 -30.94 16.04 13.80
CA PRO A 102 -30.46 17.41 13.73
C PRO A 102 -31.19 18.28 12.70
N ARG A 103 -31.85 17.67 11.69
CA ARG A 103 -32.65 18.39 10.68
C ARG A 103 -33.91 18.93 11.31
N GLU A 104 -34.58 18.09 12.09
CA GLU A 104 -35.77 18.44 12.85
C GLU A 104 -35.44 19.43 13.96
N ALA A 105 -34.25 19.32 14.58
CA ALA A 105 -33.75 20.34 15.49
C ALA A 105 -33.61 21.70 14.79
N PHE A 106 -33.05 21.73 13.57
CA PHE A 106 -32.89 22.95 12.80
C PHE A 106 -34.23 23.57 12.38
N GLU A 107 -35.19 22.75 11.93
CA GLU A 107 -36.54 23.21 11.62
C GLU A 107 -37.22 23.84 12.84
N ALA A 108 -37.15 23.16 14.00
CA ALA A 108 -37.69 23.70 15.24
C ALA A 108 -36.99 25.01 15.62
N PHE A 109 -35.66 25.08 15.49
CA PHE A 109 -34.87 26.27 15.78
C PHE A 109 -35.30 27.47 14.93
N ARG A 110 -35.49 27.28 13.62
CA ARG A 110 -35.99 28.32 12.71
C ARG A 110 -37.37 28.81 13.13
N LEU A 111 -38.30 27.88 13.38
CA LEU A 111 -39.65 28.22 13.81
C LEU A 111 -39.67 29.01 15.13
N ILE A 112 -38.79 28.69 16.08
CA ILE A 112 -38.69 29.41 17.35
C ILE A 112 -38.19 30.85 17.13
N LEU A 113 -37.18 31.03 16.27
CA LEU A 113 -36.66 32.35 15.91
C LEU A 113 -37.67 33.19 15.12
N ASP A 114 -38.48 32.58 14.25
CA ASP A 114 -39.56 33.27 13.51
C ASP A 114 -40.59 33.91 14.48
N HIS A 115 -40.80 33.29 15.65
CA HIS A 115 -41.65 33.83 16.72
C HIS A 115 -40.91 34.76 17.69
N ARG A 116 -39.68 35.18 17.35
CA ARG A 116 -38.82 36.09 18.13
C ARG A 116 -38.54 35.62 19.56
N VAL A 117 -38.53 34.31 19.80
CA VAL A 117 -38.17 33.76 21.11
C VAL A 117 -36.65 33.59 21.18
N PRO A 118 -35.97 34.17 22.19
CA PRO A 118 -34.53 34.04 22.33
C PRO A 118 -34.17 32.59 22.67
N ILE A 119 -33.15 32.05 22.00
CA ILE A 119 -32.67 30.68 22.21
C ILE A 119 -31.33 30.72 22.95
N PRO A 120 -31.20 30.06 24.12
CA PRO A 120 -29.95 30.03 24.86
C PRO A 120 -28.78 29.46 24.04
N ALA A 121 -27.58 30.01 24.25
CA ALA A 121 -26.35 29.62 23.54
C ALA A 121 -26.09 28.11 23.55
N ALA A 122 -26.42 27.43 24.66
CA ALA A 122 -26.22 25.99 24.79
C ALA A 122 -27.11 25.15 23.85
N ALA A 123 -28.32 25.58 23.51
CA ALA A 123 -29.14 24.93 22.47
C ALA A 123 -28.59 25.20 21.08
N SER A 124 -28.20 26.45 20.78
CA SER A 124 -27.56 26.84 19.53
C SER A 124 -26.29 26.04 19.27
N ASN A 125 -25.42 25.92 20.28
CA ASN A 125 -24.18 25.14 20.20
C ASN A 125 -24.44 23.64 20.05
N ALA A 126 -25.45 23.09 20.75
CA ALA A 126 -25.84 21.69 20.58
C ALA A 126 -26.33 21.39 19.16
N LEU A 127 -27.11 22.31 18.57
CA LEU A 127 -27.59 22.23 17.20
C LEU A 127 -26.43 22.27 16.20
N LEU A 128 -25.56 23.29 16.28
CA LEU A 128 -24.41 23.43 15.41
C LEU A 128 -23.48 22.22 15.48
N ALA A 129 -23.17 21.75 16.69
CA ALA A 129 -22.35 20.55 16.88
C ALA A 129 -23.01 19.29 16.31
N ALA A 130 -24.35 19.17 16.40
CA ALA A 130 -25.08 18.04 15.85
C ALA A 130 -25.12 18.06 14.32
N LEU A 131 -25.34 19.23 13.70
CA LEU A 131 -25.31 19.42 12.25
C LEU A 131 -23.91 19.14 11.68
N SER A 132 -22.87 19.66 12.33
CA SER A 132 -21.47 19.41 11.95
C SER A 132 -21.12 17.91 12.04
N ARG A 133 -21.46 17.24 13.15
CA ARG A 133 -21.23 15.78 13.31
C ARG A 133 -22.05 14.92 12.35
N ALA A 134 -23.24 15.38 11.95
CA ALA A 134 -24.07 14.69 10.97
C ALA A 134 -23.58 14.86 9.52
N GLY A 135 -22.55 15.68 9.29
CA GLY A 135 -21.98 15.91 7.96
C GLY A 135 -22.83 16.84 7.10
N TRP A 136 -23.56 17.78 7.69
CA TRP A 136 -24.37 18.78 6.97
C TRP A 136 -23.79 20.20 7.13
N PRO A 137 -22.66 20.51 6.46
CA PRO A 137 -21.93 21.74 6.66
C PRO A 137 -22.72 22.99 6.25
N HIS A 138 -23.50 22.92 5.16
CA HIS A 138 -24.32 24.03 4.70
C HIS A 138 -25.43 24.39 5.69
N LEU A 139 -26.10 23.38 6.25
CA LEU A 139 -27.12 23.60 7.28
C LEU A 139 -26.51 24.14 8.57
N ALA A 140 -25.30 23.70 8.95
CA ALA A 140 -24.58 24.27 10.08
C ALA A 140 -24.24 25.75 9.83
N ALA A 141 -23.82 26.11 8.61
CA ALA A 141 -23.58 27.50 8.22
C ALA A 141 -24.85 28.35 8.26
N ASP A 142 -25.98 27.83 7.77
CA ASP A 142 -27.27 28.54 7.83
C ASP A 142 -27.74 28.72 9.28
N ALA A 143 -27.62 27.68 10.11
CA ALA A 143 -27.89 27.76 11.53
C ALA A 143 -27.01 28.79 12.23
N TYR A 144 -25.71 28.83 11.90
CA TYR A 144 -24.79 29.81 12.44
C TYR A 144 -25.20 31.24 12.05
N ARG A 145 -25.54 31.49 10.79
CA ARG A 145 -26.02 32.82 10.36
C ARG A 145 -27.27 33.27 11.11
N LEU A 146 -28.19 32.35 11.38
CA LEU A 146 -29.40 32.64 12.19
C LEU A 146 -29.08 32.89 13.66
N VAL A 147 -28.16 32.12 14.25
CA VAL A 147 -27.66 32.35 15.61
C VAL A 147 -26.98 33.73 15.68
N PHE A 148 -26.15 34.05 14.69
CA PHE A 148 -25.42 35.29 14.61
C PHE A 148 -26.37 36.49 14.43
N SER A 149 -27.33 36.41 13.51
CA SER A 149 -28.28 37.50 13.24
C SER A 149 -29.31 37.73 14.34
N SER A 150 -29.70 36.69 15.08
CA SER A 150 -30.65 36.78 16.21
C SER A 150 -30.06 37.45 17.47
N ASN A 151 -28.81 37.95 17.40
CA ASN A 151 -28.06 38.49 18.52
C ASN A 151 -27.96 37.51 19.71
N SER A 152 -28.04 36.20 19.42
CA SER A 152 -27.79 35.16 20.40
C SER A 152 -26.32 35.21 20.84
N GLU A 153 -26.07 34.83 22.09
CA GLU A 153 -24.71 34.78 22.63
C GLU A 153 -23.88 33.74 21.87
N VAL A 154 -22.85 34.22 21.17
CA VAL A 154 -21.83 33.42 20.49
C VAL A 154 -20.57 33.39 21.34
N ASN A 155 -19.88 32.25 21.35
CA ASN A 155 -18.65 32.08 22.12
C ASN A 155 -17.60 31.28 21.34
N THR A 156 -16.42 31.10 21.93
CA THR A 156 -15.29 30.42 21.29
C THR A 156 -15.61 28.97 20.89
N TYR A 157 -16.52 28.29 21.61
CA TYR A 157 -16.97 26.96 21.21
C TYR A 157 -17.81 26.99 19.92
N THR A 158 -18.66 28.00 19.74
CA THR A 158 -19.38 28.26 18.48
C THR A 158 -18.38 28.46 17.33
N LEU A 159 -17.35 29.28 17.55
CA LEU A 159 -16.28 29.52 16.58
C LEU A 159 -15.55 28.22 16.21
N ASN A 160 -15.14 27.43 17.21
CA ASN A 160 -14.45 26.15 17.00
C ASN A 160 -15.26 25.16 16.14
N ILE A 161 -16.58 25.07 16.35
CA ILE A 161 -17.46 24.22 15.51
C ILE A 161 -17.43 24.70 14.06
N MET A 162 -17.58 26.02 13.85
CA MET A 162 -17.66 26.59 12.49
C MET A 162 -16.32 26.47 11.76
N VAL A 163 -15.22 26.81 12.42
CA VAL A 163 -13.87 26.64 11.87
C VAL A 163 -13.61 25.18 11.54
N HIS A 164 -13.97 24.23 12.42
CA HIS A 164 -13.83 22.80 12.12
C HIS A 164 -14.65 22.37 10.89
N ASN A 165 -15.86 22.89 10.77
CA ASN A 165 -16.75 22.61 9.64
C ASN A 165 -16.14 23.08 8.30
N TYR A 166 -15.66 24.33 8.24
CA TYR A 166 -15.03 24.89 7.03
C TYR A 166 -13.65 24.28 6.75
N CYS A 167 -12.85 24.03 7.79
CA CYS A 167 -11.56 23.35 7.69
C CYS A 167 -11.69 21.89 7.21
N LYS A 168 -12.80 21.20 7.50
CA LYS A 168 -13.06 19.87 6.93
C LYS A 168 -13.22 19.92 5.41
N ALA A 169 -13.83 20.99 4.90
CA ALA A 169 -14.04 21.27 3.48
C ALA A 169 -12.89 22.05 2.81
N LEU A 170 -11.82 22.41 3.56
CA LEU A 170 -10.69 23.22 3.10
C LEU A 170 -11.12 24.61 2.55
N GLU A 171 -12.20 25.18 3.06
CA GLU A 171 -12.73 26.49 2.66
C GLU A 171 -12.12 27.62 3.50
N PHE A 172 -10.83 27.93 3.27
CA PHE A 172 -10.07 28.87 4.12
C PHE A 172 -10.62 30.30 4.11
N ASP A 173 -11.10 30.80 2.97
CA ASP A 173 -11.71 32.15 2.89
C ASP A 173 -12.91 32.29 3.84
N LYS A 174 -13.69 31.20 4.03
CA LYS A 174 -14.82 31.19 4.96
C LYS A 174 -14.37 31.07 6.41
N VAL A 175 -13.25 30.40 6.67
CA VAL A 175 -12.61 30.38 8.00
C VAL A 175 -12.22 31.80 8.39
N ASP A 176 -11.51 32.50 7.51
CA ASP A 176 -11.04 33.88 7.76
C ASP A 176 -12.21 34.86 7.92
N ALA A 177 -13.27 34.71 7.11
CA ALA A 177 -14.49 35.49 7.23
C ALA A 177 -15.20 35.29 8.58
N VAL A 178 -15.35 34.04 9.04
CA VAL A 178 -16.00 33.75 10.32
C VAL A 178 -15.15 34.20 11.51
N ILE A 179 -13.82 34.08 11.43
CA ILE A 179 -12.93 34.62 12.45
C ILE A 179 -13.10 36.14 12.54
N SER A 180 -13.02 36.84 11.41
CA SER A 180 -13.17 38.30 11.35
C SER A 180 -14.54 38.77 11.86
N GLU A 181 -15.59 38.01 11.58
CA GLU A 181 -16.96 38.29 12.06
C GLU A 181 -17.08 38.07 13.59
N MET A 182 -16.48 37.02 14.12
CA MET A 182 -16.49 36.69 15.55
C MET A 182 -15.62 37.65 16.37
N GLU A 183 -14.48 38.08 15.83
CA GLU A 183 -13.59 39.06 16.47
C GLU A 183 -14.29 40.42 16.66
N LYS A 184 -15.19 40.81 15.76
CA LYS A 184 -16.05 42.00 15.93
C LYS A 184 -17.02 41.88 17.12
N ARG A 185 -17.32 40.67 17.58
CA ARG A 185 -18.08 40.40 18.81
C ARG A 185 -17.19 40.03 20.00
N CYS A 186 -15.90 40.38 19.94
CA CYS A 186 -14.90 40.09 20.96
C CYS A 186 -14.73 38.58 21.26
N VAL A 187 -15.03 37.71 20.29
CA VAL A 187 -14.78 36.27 20.37
C VAL A 187 -13.55 35.94 19.54
N PHE A 188 -12.47 35.57 20.22
CA PHE A 188 -11.18 35.33 19.58
C PHE A 188 -10.87 33.83 19.43
N PRO A 189 -10.11 33.43 18.39
CA PRO A 189 -9.59 32.08 18.24
C PRO A 189 -8.76 31.62 19.44
N ASP A 190 -9.03 30.41 19.94
CA ASP A 190 -8.22 29.77 20.99
C ASP A 190 -7.19 28.79 20.39
N VAL A 191 -6.48 28.08 21.26
CA VAL A 191 -5.51 27.04 20.86
C VAL A 191 -6.16 25.94 20.01
N VAL A 192 -7.41 25.57 20.30
CA VAL A 192 -8.13 24.54 19.56
C VAL A 192 -8.46 25.03 18.15
N THR A 193 -8.88 26.30 18.02
CA THR A 193 -9.13 26.93 16.72
C THR A 193 -7.88 26.87 15.84
N HIS A 194 -6.74 27.32 16.37
CA HIS A 194 -5.47 27.29 15.65
C HIS A 194 -5.06 25.87 15.27
N ASN A 195 -5.16 24.90 16.18
CA ASN A 195 -4.81 23.50 15.91
C ASN A 195 -5.64 22.87 14.77
N VAL A 196 -6.92 23.23 14.69
CA VAL A 196 -7.81 22.79 13.60
C VAL A 196 -7.39 23.42 12.27
N MET A 197 -7.05 24.71 12.27
CA MET A 197 -6.57 25.42 11.07
C MET A 197 -5.21 24.89 10.59
N VAL A 198 -4.28 24.64 11.51
CA VAL A 198 -2.96 24.04 11.22
C VAL A 198 -3.10 22.68 10.56
N ASP A 199 -3.89 21.74 11.13
CA ASP A 199 -4.13 20.43 10.49
C ASP A 199 -4.79 20.58 9.10
N ALA A 200 -5.68 21.56 8.94
CA ALA A 200 -6.33 21.82 7.65
C ALA A 200 -5.35 22.36 6.59
N ARG A 201 -4.48 23.31 6.93
CA ARG A 201 -3.43 23.83 6.04
C ARG A 201 -2.45 22.74 5.60
N PHE A 202 -2.03 21.88 6.53
CA PHE A 202 -1.24 20.69 6.19
C PHE A 202 -2.00 19.72 5.26
N ARG A 203 -3.31 19.50 5.47
CA ARG A 203 -4.14 18.67 4.57
C ARG A 203 -4.28 19.28 3.18
N ALA A 204 -4.20 20.61 3.04
CA ALA A 204 -4.16 21.30 1.76
C ALA A 204 -2.78 21.32 1.09
N GLY A 205 -1.73 20.81 1.76
CA GLY A 205 -0.36 20.80 1.25
C GLY A 205 0.42 22.10 1.52
N ASP A 206 -0.16 23.04 2.27
CA ASP A 206 0.43 24.35 2.56
C ASP A 206 1.10 24.32 3.95
N ALA A 207 2.31 23.76 3.99
CA ALA A 207 3.07 23.63 5.24
C ALA A 207 3.56 25.00 5.76
N GLU A 208 3.83 25.94 4.87
CA GLU A 208 4.32 27.28 5.24
C GLU A 208 3.23 28.08 5.96
N ALA A 209 2.01 28.13 5.41
CA ALA A 209 0.89 28.76 6.10
C ALA A 209 0.52 28.03 7.40
N ALA A 210 0.70 26.71 7.45
CA ALA A 210 0.48 25.96 8.68
C ALA A 210 1.45 26.39 9.80
N MET A 211 2.74 26.60 9.48
CA MET A 211 3.72 27.10 10.44
C MET A 211 3.46 28.56 10.83
N ALA A 212 3.11 29.42 9.86
CA ALA A 212 2.75 30.81 10.14
C ALA A 212 1.54 30.94 11.09
N LEU A 213 0.60 29.99 11.06
CA LEU A 213 -0.51 29.93 12.02
C LEU A 213 -0.05 29.59 13.44
N VAL A 214 1.01 28.77 13.60
CA VAL A 214 1.61 28.49 14.90
C VAL A 214 2.35 29.73 15.42
N ASP A 215 3.11 30.42 14.57
CA ASP A 215 3.79 31.66 14.94
C ASP A 215 2.80 32.78 15.33
N SER A 216 1.72 32.90 14.55
CA SER A 216 0.61 33.82 14.84
C SER A 216 -0.03 33.52 16.20
N MET A 217 -0.27 32.24 16.50
CA MET A 217 -0.78 31.80 17.80
C MET A 217 0.13 32.26 18.95
N VAL A 218 1.46 32.08 18.81
CA VAL A 218 2.45 32.53 19.80
C VAL A 218 2.45 34.05 19.95
N SER A 219 2.41 34.80 18.85
CA SER A 219 2.40 36.28 18.86
C SER A 219 1.16 36.86 19.56
N LYS A 220 0.04 36.12 19.53
CA LYS A 220 -1.21 36.46 20.24
C LYS A 220 -1.21 36.03 21.71
N GLY A 221 -0.08 35.56 22.24
CA GLY A 221 0.07 35.15 23.64
C GLY A 221 -0.48 33.75 23.95
N LEU A 222 -0.83 32.95 22.94
CA LEU A 222 -1.29 31.57 23.13
C LEU A 222 -0.10 30.62 23.07
N LYS A 223 0.12 29.82 24.13
CA LYS A 223 1.24 28.88 24.19
C LYS A 223 0.91 27.57 23.45
N PRO A 224 1.74 27.10 22.50
CA PRO A 224 1.60 25.80 21.85
C PRO A 224 1.60 24.66 22.87
N GLY A 225 0.58 23.80 22.78
CA GLY A 225 0.46 22.62 23.63
C GLY A 225 0.79 21.35 22.86
N ILE A 226 0.73 20.20 23.54
CA ILE A 226 1.01 18.90 22.93
C ILE A 226 0.12 18.58 21.71
N VAL A 227 -1.13 19.04 21.72
CA VAL A 227 -2.05 18.87 20.57
C VAL A 227 -1.60 19.69 19.37
N THR A 228 -1.04 20.89 19.60
CA THR A 228 -0.49 21.76 18.56
C THR A 228 0.69 21.09 17.88
N TYR A 229 1.69 20.69 18.67
CA TYR A 229 2.85 19.98 18.16
C TYR A 229 2.48 18.66 17.48
N ASN A 230 1.57 17.86 18.05
CA ASN A 230 1.08 16.64 17.41
C ASN A 230 0.38 16.90 16.07
N SER A 231 -0.35 18.02 15.91
CA SER A 231 -0.91 18.42 14.61
C SER A 231 0.18 18.80 13.61
N VAL A 232 1.21 19.54 14.06
CA VAL A 232 2.35 19.95 13.22
C VAL A 232 3.17 18.73 12.78
N LEU A 233 3.61 17.88 13.71
CA LEU A 233 4.35 16.65 13.43
C LEU A 233 3.60 15.77 12.43
N LYS A 234 2.29 15.58 12.64
CA LYS A 234 1.45 14.78 11.74
C LYS A 234 1.36 15.40 10.35
N GLY A 235 1.29 16.72 10.27
CA GLY A 235 1.30 17.49 9.03
C GLY A 235 2.61 17.35 8.26
N LEU A 236 3.73 17.64 8.91
CA LEU A 236 5.08 17.51 8.36
C LEU A 236 5.36 16.07 7.89
N CYS A 237 4.97 15.07 8.68
CA CYS A 237 5.07 13.66 8.31
C CYS A 237 4.12 13.21 7.19
N ARG A 238 3.13 14.02 6.79
CA ARG A 238 2.33 13.75 5.58
C ARG A 238 2.91 14.44 4.36
N SER A 239 3.50 15.62 4.57
CA SER A 239 4.10 16.45 3.52
C SER A 239 5.49 16.01 3.08
N GLY A 240 6.10 15.00 3.71
CA GLY A 240 7.45 14.57 3.34
C GLY A 240 8.59 15.33 4.02
N MET A 241 8.29 16.26 4.93
CA MET A 241 9.27 17.18 5.53
C MET A 241 9.83 16.61 6.85
N TRP A 242 10.56 15.50 6.76
CA TRP A 242 10.97 14.71 7.93
C TRP A 242 12.01 15.39 8.81
N ASP A 243 13.01 16.05 8.20
CA ASP A 243 14.05 16.76 8.94
C ASP A 243 13.43 17.85 9.83
N LYS A 244 12.47 18.60 9.28
CA LYS A 244 11.67 19.58 10.01
C LYS A 244 10.81 18.94 11.09
N ALA A 245 10.20 17.77 10.82
CA ALA A 245 9.42 17.07 11.84
C ALA A 245 10.28 16.68 13.05
N TRP A 246 11.54 16.30 12.82
CA TRP A 246 12.46 15.96 13.89
C TRP A 246 12.99 17.18 14.65
N GLU A 247 13.24 18.29 13.95
CA GLU A 247 13.56 19.58 14.55
C GLU A 247 12.42 20.04 15.49
N VAL A 248 11.18 20.08 14.99
CA VAL A 248 10.00 20.43 15.78
C VAL A 248 9.82 19.49 16.97
N PHE A 249 10.10 18.19 16.81
CA PHE A 249 10.01 17.23 17.92
C PHE A 249 11.01 17.53 19.04
N LYS A 250 12.23 17.96 18.72
CA LYS A 250 13.22 18.37 19.73
C LYS A 250 12.84 19.68 20.38
N GLU A 251 12.36 20.64 19.59
CA GLU A 251 11.87 21.93 20.04
C GLU A 251 10.78 21.77 21.13
N MET A 252 9.94 20.73 21.05
CA MET A 252 8.92 20.44 22.07
C MET A 252 9.50 20.38 23.49
N ASP A 253 10.65 19.71 23.68
CA ASP A 253 11.30 19.59 24.98
C ASP A 253 11.82 20.96 25.46
N ASP A 254 12.39 21.75 24.55
CA ASP A 254 12.94 23.09 24.85
C ASP A 254 11.85 24.08 25.32
N PHE A 255 10.62 23.96 24.81
CA PHE A 255 9.48 24.78 25.25
C PHE A 255 8.71 24.19 26.46
N GLY A 256 9.20 23.08 27.02
CA GLY A 256 8.64 22.41 28.18
C GLY A 256 7.36 21.62 27.88
N VAL A 257 7.19 21.14 26.64
CA VAL A 257 6.08 20.28 26.22
C VAL A 257 6.60 18.86 26.04
N ALA A 258 6.45 18.01 27.06
CA ALA A 258 6.90 16.62 26.98
C ALA A 258 6.12 15.83 25.90
N PRO A 259 6.80 15.16 24.95
CA PRO A 259 6.15 14.31 23.97
C PRO A 259 5.40 13.12 24.61
N ASP A 260 4.21 12.80 24.09
CA ASP A 260 3.40 11.67 24.55
C ASP A 260 3.48 10.48 23.60
N VAL A 261 2.78 9.39 23.94
CA VAL A 261 2.67 8.19 23.09
C VAL A 261 2.28 8.57 21.66
N ARG A 262 1.34 9.52 21.50
CA ARG A 262 0.85 9.93 20.19
C ARG A 262 1.91 10.69 19.39
N SER A 263 2.73 11.54 20.01
CA SER A 263 3.87 12.20 19.37
C SER A 263 4.82 11.19 18.74
N PHE A 264 5.21 10.17 19.52
CA PHE A 264 6.07 9.09 19.03
C PHE A 264 5.38 8.25 17.94
N THR A 265 4.13 7.87 18.12
CA THR A 265 3.36 7.11 17.12
C THR A 265 3.25 7.85 15.79
N ILE A 266 3.09 9.17 15.81
CA ILE A 266 3.04 10.00 14.60
C ILE A 266 4.38 9.92 13.84
N LEU A 267 5.50 10.08 14.55
CA LEU A 267 6.84 10.02 13.95
C LEU A 267 7.16 8.62 13.43
N ILE A 268 6.99 7.58 14.25
CA ILE A 268 7.22 6.17 13.86
C ILE A 268 6.35 5.85 12.65
N GLY A 269 5.05 6.15 12.70
CA GLY A 269 4.13 5.89 11.60
C GLY A 269 4.46 6.69 10.33
N GLY A 270 5.05 7.87 10.47
CA GLY A 270 5.61 8.67 9.38
C GLY A 270 6.78 7.96 8.70
N PHE A 271 7.85 7.66 9.45
CA PHE A 271 9.03 6.96 8.92
C PHE A 271 8.72 5.56 8.38
N CYS A 272 7.82 4.82 9.05
CA CYS A 272 7.35 3.53 8.56
C CYS A 272 6.64 3.62 7.20
N ARG A 273 5.93 4.72 6.90
CA ARG A 273 5.24 4.89 5.60
C ARG A 273 6.21 5.12 4.45
N VAL A 274 7.27 5.90 4.66
CA VAL A 274 8.37 6.11 3.70
C VAL A 274 9.22 4.86 3.53
N GLY A 275 9.34 4.08 4.60
CA GLY A 275 10.14 2.87 4.63
C GLY A 275 11.55 3.08 5.15
N GLU A 276 11.80 4.18 5.85
CA GLU A 276 13.04 4.48 6.59
C GLU A 276 13.09 3.65 7.87
N ILE A 277 13.80 2.53 7.83
CA ILE A 277 13.83 1.57 8.94
C ILE A 277 14.65 2.10 10.10
N GLU A 278 15.85 2.62 9.83
CA GLU A 278 16.80 3.03 10.87
C GLU A 278 16.25 4.17 11.73
N GLU A 279 15.68 5.20 11.09
CA GLU A 279 15.05 6.31 11.78
C GLU A 279 13.83 5.84 12.59
N ALA A 280 12.92 5.04 12.01
CA ALA A 280 11.77 4.52 12.76
C ALA A 280 12.20 3.76 14.04
N LEU A 281 13.28 2.97 13.96
CA LEU A 281 13.84 2.25 15.10
C LEU A 281 14.51 3.16 16.12
N LYS A 282 15.18 4.22 15.68
CA LYS A 282 15.78 5.24 16.57
C LYS A 282 14.71 5.95 17.37
N ILE A 283 13.61 6.37 16.72
CA ILE A 283 12.45 6.98 17.40
C ILE A 283 11.82 6.01 18.41
N TYR A 284 11.66 4.74 18.03
CA TYR A 284 11.11 3.73 18.93
C TYR A 284 12.01 3.47 20.15
N LYS A 285 13.34 3.42 19.95
CA LYS A 285 14.30 3.29 21.06
C LYS A 285 14.23 4.50 21.99
N GLU A 286 14.12 5.71 21.45
CA GLU A 286 13.95 6.93 22.23
C GLU A 286 12.66 6.90 23.07
N MET A 287 11.54 6.50 22.45
CA MET A 287 10.26 6.31 23.15
C MET A 287 10.41 5.41 24.38
N ARG A 288 11.14 4.29 24.21
CA ARG A 288 11.41 3.34 25.28
C ARG A 288 12.35 3.90 26.35
N HIS A 289 13.40 4.63 25.94
CA HIS A 289 14.35 5.25 26.86
C HIS A 289 13.67 6.28 27.77
N ARG A 290 12.68 7.02 27.24
CA ARG A 290 11.84 7.95 28.01
C ARG A 290 10.78 7.26 28.89
N GLY A 291 10.73 5.93 28.91
CA GLY A 291 9.75 5.17 29.69
C GLY A 291 8.31 5.27 29.18
N ILE A 292 8.12 5.74 27.94
CA ILE A 292 6.79 5.89 27.34
C ILE A 292 6.35 4.54 26.80
N LYS A 293 5.30 3.97 27.40
CA LYS A 293 4.77 2.67 27.00
C LYS A 293 4.16 2.72 25.60
N PRO A 294 4.64 1.91 24.62
CA PRO A 294 4.05 1.85 23.29
C PRO A 294 2.61 1.31 23.33
N ASP A 295 1.77 1.86 22.45
CA ASP A 295 0.39 1.41 22.24
C ASP A 295 0.26 0.49 21.01
N LEU A 296 -0.96 0.02 20.76
CA LEU A 296 -1.26 -0.88 19.65
C LEU A 296 -0.91 -0.25 18.28
N VAL A 297 -1.09 1.06 18.14
CA VAL A 297 -0.83 1.80 16.89
C VAL A 297 0.68 1.96 16.66
N SER A 298 1.47 2.15 17.72
CA SER A 298 2.93 2.16 17.66
C SER A 298 3.45 0.84 17.10
N PHE A 299 2.97 -0.28 17.65
CA PHE A 299 3.36 -1.61 17.18
C PHE A 299 2.84 -1.91 15.77
N SER A 300 1.62 -1.50 15.42
CA SER A 300 1.12 -1.70 14.05
C SER A 300 2.00 -0.99 13.03
N CYS A 301 2.50 0.22 13.32
CA CYS A 301 3.43 0.92 12.43
C CYS A 301 4.72 0.10 12.18
N LEU A 302 5.35 -0.41 13.24
CA LEU A 302 6.59 -1.19 13.16
C LEU A 302 6.38 -2.55 12.48
N ILE A 303 5.37 -3.31 12.91
CA ILE A 303 5.02 -4.61 12.32
C ILE A 303 4.71 -4.42 10.82
N GLY A 304 3.96 -3.37 10.48
CA GLY A 304 3.60 -3.03 9.10
C GLY A 304 4.76 -2.64 8.22
N LEU A 305 5.75 -1.93 8.78
CA LEU A 305 6.99 -1.62 8.10
C LEU A 305 7.72 -2.90 7.71
N PHE A 306 7.97 -3.80 8.66
CA PHE A 306 8.71 -5.03 8.41
C PHE A 306 7.93 -6.02 7.52
N ALA A 307 6.62 -6.15 7.73
CA ALA A 307 5.76 -7.02 6.92
C ALA A 307 5.62 -6.55 5.47
N ARG A 308 5.65 -5.23 5.20
CA ARG A 308 5.68 -4.73 3.81
C ARG A 308 7.04 -4.96 3.13
N ARG A 309 8.12 -5.02 3.90
CA ARG A 309 9.49 -5.29 3.42
C ARG A 309 9.85 -6.79 3.38
N GLY A 310 8.93 -7.69 3.76
CA GLY A 310 9.16 -9.14 3.79
C GLY A 310 10.07 -9.63 4.92
N LYS A 311 10.48 -8.76 5.86
CA LYS A 311 11.35 -9.10 6.99
C LYS A 311 10.54 -9.68 8.16
N MET A 312 10.01 -10.89 7.97
CA MET A 312 9.03 -11.47 8.90
C MET A 312 9.57 -11.77 10.29
N ASP A 313 10.86 -12.12 10.42
CA ASP A 313 11.48 -12.34 11.74
C ASP A 313 11.36 -11.11 12.65
N HIS A 314 11.57 -9.92 12.07
CA HIS A 314 11.46 -8.65 12.79
C HIS A 314 9.99 -8.32 13.09
N ALA A 315 9.08 -8.53 12.12
CA ALA A 315 7.65 -8.34 12.33
C ALA A 315 7.13 -9.20 13.49
N MET A 316 7.54 -10.47 13.54
CA MET A 316 7.18 -11.41 14.60
C MET A 316 7.84 -11.06 15.94
N ALA A 317 9.06 -10.51 15.95
CA ALA A 317 9.69 -10.01 17.16
C ALA A 317 8.88 -8.87 17.79
N TYR A 318 8.44 -7.89 17.00
CA TYR A 318 7.59 -6.79 17.50
C TYR A 318 6.18 -7.26 17.90
N LEU A 319 5.63 -8.27 17.22
CA LEU A 319 4.36 -8.90 17.63
C LEU A 319 4.49 -9.58 19.00
N ARG A 320 5.60 -10.27 19.28
CA ARG A 320 5.88 -10.87 20.59
C ARG A 320 6.10 -9.81 21.66
N GLU A 321 6.90 -8.78 21.36
CA GLU A 321 7.15 -7.66 22.27
C GLU A 321 5.84 -6.96 22.65
N MET A 322 4.96 -6.70 21.68
CA MET A 322 3.62 -6.14 21.92
C MET A 322 2.83 -6.97 22.95
N ARG A 323 2.88 -8.30 22.84
CA ARG A 323 2.22 -9.21 23.81
C ARG A 323 2.86 -9.12 25.19
N CYS A 324 4.18 -8.95 25.29
CA CYS A 324 4.87 -8.74 26.57
C CYS A 324 4.40 -7.46 27.28
N PHE A 325 3.94 -6.44 26.53
CA PHE A 325 3.31 -5.24 27.11
C PHE A 325 1.85 -5.46 27.55
N GLY A 326 1.31 -6.68 27.43
CA GLY A 326 -0.07 -7.03 27.74
C GLY A 326 -1.07 -6.53 26.69
N LEU A 327 -0.62 -6.23 25.47
CA LEU A 327 -1.47 -5.80 24.37
C LEU A 327 -1.88 -7.01 23.52
N VAL A 328 -3.14 -7.02 23.09
CA VAL A 328 -3.71 -8.07 22.24
C VAL A 328 -3.72 -7.58 20.78
N PRO A 329 -3.23 -8.37 19.81
CA PRO A 329 -3.29 -7.99 18.41
C PRO A 329 -4.74 -7.83 17.94
N ASP A 330 -5.03 -6.75 17.21
CA ASP A 330 -6.31 -6.56 16.54
C ASP A 330 -6.27 -7.11 15.10
N GLY A 331 -7.41 -7.04 14.41
CA GLY A 331 -7.53 -7.52 13.03
C GLY A 331 -6.57 -6.82 12.07
N VAL A 332 -6.27 -5.54 12.30
CA VAL A 332 -5.32 -4.78 11.46
C VAL A 332 -3.93 -5.39 11.57
N ILE A 333 -3.43 -5.64 12.78
CA ILE A 333 -2.10 -6.24 12.99
C ILE A 333 -2.03 -7.67 12.43
N TYR A 334 -3.04 -8.50 12.66
CA TYR A 334 -3.08 -9.85 12.09
C TYR A 334 -3.02 -9.82 10.56
N THR A 335 -3.85 -8.99 9.91
CA THR A 335 -3.85 -8.82 8.45
C THR A 335 -2.50 -8.34 7.92
N MET A 336 -1.80 -7.48 8.66
CA MET A 336 -0.46 -7.01 8.28
C MET A 336 0.56 -8.14 8.32
N VAL A 337 0.53 -8.99 9.35
CA VAL A 337 1.44 -10.15 9.50
C VAL A 337 1.12 -11.21 8.45
N ILE A 338 -0.15 -11.57 8.27
CA ILE A 338 -0.62 -12.50 7.23
C ILE A 338 -0.17 -12.02 5.86
N GLY A 339 -0.43 -10.75 5.52
CA GLY A 339 0.00 -10.18 4.25
C GLY A 339 1.51 -10.11 4.07
N GLY A 340 2.26 -10.00 5.17
CA GLY A 340 3.71 -10.14 5.17
C GLY A 340 4.16 -11.54 4.77
N PHE A 341 3.59 -12.58 5.38
CA PHE A 341 3.88 -13.98 5.03
C PHE A 341 3.46 -14.32 3.60
N CYS A 342 2.27 -13.88 3.15
CA CYS A 342 1.83 -14.07 1.77
C CYS A 342 2.78 -13.43 0.75
N ARG A 343 3.31 -12.22 1.04
CA ARG A 343 4.30 -11.56 0.16
C ARG A 343 5.65 -12.28 0.16
N ALA A 344 6.02 -12.95 1.26
CA ALA A 344 7.24 -13.72 1.37
C ALA A 344 7.15 -15.14 0.77
N GLY A 345 5.99 -15.55 0.24
CA GLY A 345 5.77 -16.92 -0.27
C GLY A 345 5.73 -17.98 0.83
N LEU A 346 5.36 -17.57 2.06
CA LEU A 346 5.28 -18.43 3.24
C LEU A 346 3.82 -18.66 3.63
N MET A 347 3.03 -19.21 2.71
CA MET A 347 1.58 -19.29 2.93
C MET A 347 1.17 -20.20 4.08
N SER A 348 1.93 -21.26 4.37
CA SER A 348 1.67 -22.12 5.54
C SER A 348 1.74 -21.33 6.85
N ASP A 349 2.71 -20.42 7.00
CA ASP A 349 2.81 -19.53 8.15
C ASP A 349 1.68 -18.49 8.17
N ALA A 350 1.28 -17.97 7.01
CA ALA A 350 0.15 -17.05 6.89
C ALA A 350 -1.16 -17.69 7.39
N LEU A 351 -1.44 -18.94 6.99
CA LEU A 351 -2.61 -19.69 7.43
C LEU A 351 -2.55 -20.03 8.92
N ARG A 352 -1.36 -20.36 9.45
CA ARG A 352 -1.17 -20.56 10.90
C ARG A 352 -1.51 -19.29 11.69
N VAL A 353 -1.09 -18.12 11.22
CA VAL A 353 -1.43 -16.84 11.87
C VAL A 353 -2.92 -16.53 11.74
N ARG A 354 -3.58 -16.90 10.63
CA ARG A 354 -5.04 -16.82 10.49
C ARG A 354 -5.76 -17.70 11.52
N ASP A 355 -5.29 -18.93 11.71
CA ASP A 355 -5.87 -19.86 12.68
C ASP A 355 -5.70 -19.33 14.12
N GLU A 356 -4.54 -18.75 14.43
CA GLU A 356 -4.30 -18.04 15.69
C GLU A 356 -5.23 -16.84 15.88
N MET A 357 -5.40 -16.02 14.84
CA MET A 357 -6.32 -14.87 14.82
C MET A 357 -7.74 -15.32 15.20
N VAL A 358 -8.23 -16.38 14.55
CA VAL A 358 -9.56 -16.97 14.83
C VAL A 358 -9.63 -17.55 16.26
N GLY A 359 -8.59 -18.27 16.69
CA GLY A 359 -8.50 -18.85 18.04
C GLY A 359 -8.52 -17.81 19.16
N CYS A 360 -8.08 -16.57 18.88
CA CYS A 360 -8.16 -15.44 19.80
C CYS A 360 -9.52 -14.71 19.77
N GLY A 361 -10.50 -15.19 18.99
CA GLY A 361 -11.79 -14.54 18.81
C GLY A 361 -11.76 -13.32 17.88
N CYS A 362 -10.67 -13.10 17.14
CA CYS A 362 -10.59 -12.07 16.10
C CYS A 362 -11.00 -12.69 14.77
N LEU A 363 -12.16 -12.31 14.22
CA LEU A 363 -12.66 -12.90 12.98
C LEU A 363 -12.02 -12.23 11.75
N PRO A 364 -11.59 -13.00 10.74
CA PRO A 364 -11.13 -12.47 9.47
C PRO A 364 -12.18 -11.59 8.80
N ASP A 365 -11.78 -10.39 8.39
CA ASP A 365 -12.60 -9.48 7.60
C ASP A 365 -12.33 -9.64 6.10
N VAL A 366 -13.04 -8.86 5.27
CA VAL A 366 -12.89 -8.88 3.80
C VAL A 366 -11.44 -8.64 3.38
N VAL A 367 -10.73 -7.72 4.05
CA VAL A 367 -9.33 -7.38 3.74
C VAL A 367 -8.41 -8.57 4.05
N THR A 368 -8.67 -9.27 5.16
CA THR A 368 -7.93 -10.49 5.56
C THR A 368 -8.09 -11.58 4.52
N TYR A 369 -9.32 -11.86 4.10
CA TYR A 369 -9.62 -12.86 3.05
C TYR A 369 -8.96 -12.49 1.72
N ASN A 370 -9.10 -11.25 1.26
CA ASN A 370 -8.47 -10.80 0.01
C ASN A 370 -6.94 -10.90 0.05
N THR A 371 -6.34 -10.65 1.22
CA THR A 371 -4.89 -10.81 1.43
C THR A 371 -4.46 -12.27 1.28
N LEU A 372 -5.19 -13.21 1.88
CA LEU A 372 -4.93 -14.65 1.78
C LEU A 372 -5.18 -15.17 0.36
N LEU A 373 -6.30 -14.79 -0.26
CA LEU A 373 -6.62 -15.17 -1.65
C LEU A 373 -5.51 -14.72 -2.60
N ASN A 374 -5.02 -13.49 -2.47
CA ASN A 374 -3.91 -12.99 -3.28
C ASN A 374 -2.62 -13.80 -3.03
N GLY A 375 -2.36 -14.21 -1.78
CA GLY A 375 -1.28 -15.13 -1.45
C GLY A 375 -1.39 -16.47 -2.17
N LEU A 376 -2.57 -17.11 -2.11
CA LEU A 376 -2.83 -18.40 -2.77
C LEU A 376 -2.70 -18.29 -4.29
N CYS A 377 -3.23 -17.22 -4.88
CA CYS A 377 -3.12 -16.97 -6.32
C CYS A 377 -1.67 -16.81 -6.77
N LYS A 378 -0.83 -16.11 -5.99
CA LYS A 378 0.61 -15.97 -6.29
C LYS A 378 1.38 -17.27 -6.18
N GLU A 379 1.00 -18.16 -5.27
CA GLU A 379 1.56 -19.52 -5.15
C GLU A 379 0.91 -20.53 -6.12
N ARG A 380 0.02 -20.09 -7.03
CA ARG A 380 -0.72 -20.93 -7.98
C ARG A 380 -1.58 -22.01 -7.32
N ARG A 381 -2.03 -21.80 -6.08
CA ARG A 381 -2.88 -22.71 -5.30
C ARG A 381 -4.36 -22.36 -5.46
N LEU A 382 -4.87 -22.39 -6.70
CA LEU A 382 -6.22 -21.89 -6.99
C LEU A 382 -7.35 -22.74 -6.38
N LEU A 383 -7.13 -24.05 -6.18
CA LEU A 383 -8.11 -24.91 -5.49
C LEU A 383 -8.31 -24.48 -4.03
N ASP A 384 -7.20 -24.19 -3.34
CA ASP A 384 -7.26 -23.66 -1.97
C ASP A 384 -7.93 -22.27 -1.95
N ALA A 385 -7.73 -21.46 -3.00
CA ALA A 385 -8.35 -20.16 -3.12
C ALA A 385 -9.88 -20.26 -3.31
N GLU A 386 -10.35 -21.23 -4.10
CA GLU A 386 -11.79 -21.55 -4.21
C GLU A 386 -12.37 -22.01 -2.87
N GLY A 387 -11.65 -22.89 -2.16
CA GLY A 387 -12.02 -23.32 -0.81
C GLY A 387 -12.15 -22.13 0.17
N LEU A 388 -11.19 -21.21 0.12
CA LEU A 388 -11.19 -20.02 0.98
C LEU A 388 -12.33 -19.03 0.61
N LEU A 389 -12.68 -18.90 -0.67
CA LEU A 389 -13.83 -18.12 -1.11
C LEU A 389 -15.14 -18.72 -0.57
N ASN A 390 -15.26 -20.04 -0.55
CA ASN A 390 -16.43 -20.71 0.00
C ASN A 390 -16.52 -20.52 1.52
N GLU A 391 -15.39 -20.67 2.24
CA GLU A 391 -15.32 -20.37 3.69
C GLU A 391 -15.77 -18.93 3.99
N MET A 392 -15.29 -17.96 3.21
CA MET A 392 -15.64 -16.55 3.33
C MET A 392 -17.17 -16.36 3.24
N ARG A 393 -17.82 -17.02 2.28
CA ARG A 393 -19.29 -16.98 2.09
C ARG A 393 -20.03 -17.66 3.24
N GLU A 394 -19.59 -18.84 3.66
CA GLU A 394 -20.21 -19.61 4.75
C GLU A 394 -20.19 -18.85 6.08
N ARG A 395 -19.13 -18.07 6.32
CA ARG A 395 -19.01 -17.20 7.50
C ARG A 395 -19.79 -15.89 7.39
N GLY A 396 -20.54 -15.68 6.31
CA GLY A 396 -21.33 -14.47 6.10
C GLY A 396 -20.49 -13.23 5.80
N VAL A 397 -19.25 -13.40 5.35
CA VAL A 397 -18.40 -12.29 4.86
C VAL A 397 -18.63 -12.17 3.35
N PRO A 398 -19.37 -11.16 2.86
CA PRO A 398 -19.69 -11.07 1.44
C PRO A 398 -18.44 -10.75 0.61
N PRO A 399 -18.14 -11.52 -0.46
CA PRO A 399 -17.12 -11.17 -1.43
C PRO A 399 -17.34 -9.78 -2.01
N ASP A 400 -16.29 -8.97 -2.09
CA ASP A 400 -16.33 -7.63 -2.68
C ASP A 400 -15.67 -7.62 -4.07
N LEU A 401 -15.63 -6.44 -4.68
CA LEU A 401 -14.98 -6.24 -5.98
C LEU A 401 -13.52 -6.73 -5.95
N CYS A 402 -12.77 -6.40 -4.89
CA CYS A 402 -11.37 -6.79 -4.74
C CYS A 402 -11.20 -8.31 -4.61
N THR A 403 -12.14 -9.02 -3.97
CA THR A 403 -12.16 -10.48 -3.92
C THR A 403 -12.20 -11.09 -5.32
N PHE A 404 -13.14 -10.66 -6.15
CA PHE A 404 -13.29 -11.18 -7.51
C PHE A 404 -12.10 -10.80 -8.39
N THR A 405 -11.65 -9.54 -8.37
CA THR A 405 -10.48 -9.09 -9.14
C THR A 405 -9.23 -9.90 -8.79
N THR A 406 -9.02 -10.23 -7.50
CA THR A 406 -7.89 -11.03 -7.04
C THR A 406 -7.93 -12.46 -7.60
N LEU A 407 -9.11 -13.09 -7.58
CA LEU A 407 -9.29 -14.44 -8.12
C LEU A 407 -9.17 -14.48 -9.65
N ILE A 408 -9.79 -13.51 -10.33
CA ILE A 408 -9.67 -13.32 -11.78
C ILE A 408 -8.19 -13.20 -12.17
N HIS A 409 -7.43 -12.36 -11.46
CA HIS A 409 -5.99 -12.22 -11.67
C HIS A 409 -5.25 -13.55 -11.50
N GLY A 410 -5.56 -14.29 -10.43
CA GLY A 410 -4.99 -15.63 -10.20
C GLY A 410 -5.25 -16.59 -11.36
N TYR A 411 -6.48 -16.61 -11.89
CA TYR A 411 -6.85 -17.43 -13.04
C TYR A 411 -6.19 -16.99 -14.34
N CYS A 412 -6.03 -15.68 -14.57
CA CYS A 412 -5.27 -15.13 -15.70
C CYS A 412 -3.79 -15.54 -15.66
N ILE A 413 -3.14 -15.50 -14.49
CA ILE A 413 -1.73 -15.92 -14.32
C ILE A 413 -1.54 -17.43 -14.59
N GLU A 414 -2.54 -18.26 -14.30
CA GLU A 414 -2.51 -19.69 -14.60
C GLU A 414 -2.97 -20.03 -16.03
N GLY A 415 -3.44 -19.04 -16.81
CA GLY A 415 -3.93 -19.22 -18.18
C GLY A 415 -5.33 -19.84 -18.30
N LYS A 416 -6.06 -19.95 -17.19
CA LYS A 416 -7.42 -20.50 -17.13
C LYS A 416 -8.46 -19.40 -17.39
N LEU A 417 -8.43 -18.84 -18.59
CA LEU A 417 -9.21 -17.64 -18.96
C LEU A 417 -10.73 -17.84 -18.91
N ASP A 418 -11.23 -19.04 -19.22
CA ASP A 418 -12.67 -19.32 -19.16
C ASP A 418 -13.21 -19.20 -17.72
N LYS A 419 -12.45 -19.68 -16.74
CA LYS A 419 -12.79 -19.51 -15.32
C LYS A 419 -12.71 -18.05 -14.88
N ALA A 420 -11.74 -17.30 -15.41
CA ALA A 420 -11.63 -15.86 -15.14
C ALA A 420 -12.87 -15.10 -15.63
N LEU A 421 -13.36 -15.41 -16.83
CA LEU A 421 -14.59 -14.82 -17.39
C LEU A 421 -15.84 -15.27 -16.61
N GLN A 422 -15.94 -16.53 -16.21
CA GLN A 422 -17.05 -16.99 -15.35
C GLN A 422 -17.10 -16.24 -14.00
N LEU A 423 -15.95 -15.94 -13.40
CA LEU A 423 -15.88 -15.14 -12.18
C LEU A 423 -16.27 -13.68 -12.44
N PHE A 424 -15.89 -13.13 -13.58
CA PHE A 424 -16.33 -11.80 -14.01
C PHE A 424 -17.85 -11.73 -14.17
N ASP A 425 -18.46 -12.71 -14.83
CA ASP A 425 -19.92 -12.79 -14.96
C ASP A 425 -20.61 -12.98 -13.60
N THR A 426 -20.02 -13.78 -12.71
CA THR A 426 -20.52 -13.95 -11.34
C THR A 426 -20.51 -12.62 -10.57
N MET A 427 -19.43 -11.85 -10.70
CA MET A 427 -19.29 -10.53 -10.10
C MET A 427 -20.38 -9.57 -10.63
N LEU A 428 -20.62 -9.57 -11.95
CA LEU A 428 -21.68 -8.77 -12.57
C LEU A 428 -23.08 -9.17 -12.09
N ASN A 429 -23.35 -10.47 -11.99
CA ASN A 429 -24.62 -11.00 -11.47
C ASN A 429 -24.88 -10.62 -10.01
N GLN A 430 -23.82 -10.38 -9.23
CA GLN A 430 -23.90 -9.85 -7.87
C GLN A 430 -24.05 -8.32 -7.80
N ARG A 431 -24.28 -7.67 -8.95
CA ARG A 431 -24.43 -6.21 -9.09
C ARG A 431 -23.19 -5.44 -8.63
N LEU A 432 -22.01 -6.06 -8.68
CA LEU A 432 -20.74 -5.39 -8.44
C LEU A 432 -20.30 -4.74 -9.76
N ARG A 433 -20.10 -3.41 -9.73
CA ARG A 433 -19.64 -2.68 -10.92
C ARG A 433 -18.12 -2.89 -11.06
N PRO A 434 -17.64 -3.44 -12.20
CA PRO A 434 -16.21 -3.54 -12.46
C PRO A 434 -15.57 -2.17 -12.50
N ASP A 435 -14.34 -2.07 -11.99
CA ASP A 435 -13.50 -0.90 -12.11
C ASP A 435 -12.39 -1.11 -13.15
N ILE A 436 -11.58 -0.07 -13.35
CA ILE A 436 -10.44 -0.13 -14.27
C ILE A 436 -9.43 -1.22 -13.93
N VAL A 437 -9.27 -1.60 -12.65
CA VAL A 437 -8.31 -2.63 -12.23
C VAL A 437 -8.79 -4.00 -12.69
N THR A 438 -10.10 -4.27 -12.60
CA THR A 438 -10.70 -5.52 -13.11
C THR A 438 -10.53 -5.66 -14.62
N TYR A 439 -10.82 -4.62 -15.41
CA TYR A 439 -10.60 -4.66 -16.86
C TYR A 439 -9.13 -4.82 -17.21
N ASN A 440 -8.25 -4.03 -16.59
CA ASN A 440 -6.82 -4.15 -16.80
C ASN A 440 -6.33 -5.58 -16.54
N THR A 441 -6.82 -6.22 -15.46
CA THR A 441 -6.48 -7.60 -15.12
C THR A 441 -6.90 -8.58 -16.22
N LEU A 442 -8.12 -8.46 -16.73
CA LEU A 442 -8.65 -9.36 -17.77
C LEU A 442 -7.94 -9.12 -19.11
N ILE A 443 -7.85 -7.87 -19.56
CA ILE A 443 -7.18 -7.49 -20.82
C ILE A 443 -5.74 -8.00 -20.80
N ASP A 444 -5.01 -7.73 -19.72
CA ASP A 444 -3.63 -8.19 -19.54
C ASP A 444 -3.52 -9.72 -19.54
N GLY A 445 -4.46 -10.41 -18.89
CA GLY A 445 -4.59 -11.87 -18.94
C GLY A 445 -4.79 -12.41 -20.36
N MET A 446 -5.74 -11.85 -21.11
CA MET A 446 -6.04 -12.26 -22.50
C MET A 446 -4.86 -11.98 -23.43
N CYS A 447 -4.28 -10.78 -23.31
CA CYS A 447 -3.09 -10.34 -24.03
C CYS A 447 -1.94 -11.33 -23.88
N ARG A 448 -1.56 -11.68 -22.64
CA ARG A 448 -0.46 -12.63 -22.35
C ARG A 448 -0.69 -14.03 -22.88
N GLN A 449 -1.94 -14.48 -22.97
CA GLN A 449 -2.28 -15.81 -23.49
C GLN A 449 -2.43 -15.87 -25.01
N GLY A 450 -2.27 -14.74 -25.71
CA GLY A 450 -2.38 -14.71 -27.17
C GLY A 450 -3.73 -14.24 -27.70
N ASP A 451 -4.78 -14.22 -26.88
CA ASP A 451 -6.17 -13.95 -27.29
C ASP A 451 -6.45 -12.44 -27.40
N LEU A 452 -6.03 -11.81 -28.50
CA LEU A 452 -6.25 -10.37 -28.73
C LEU A 452 -7.71 -10.03 -29.03
N ASP A 453 -8.45 -10.94 -29.65
CA ASP A 453 -9.84 -10.70 -30.01
C ASP A 453 -10.67 -10.47 -28.74
N LYS A 454 -10.53 -11.35 -27.73
CA LYS A 454 -11.18 -11.13 -26.43
C LYS A 454 -10.63 -9.92 -25.69
N ALA A 455 -9.35 -9.60 -25.84
CA ALA A 455 -8.78 -8.39 -25.24
C ALA A 455 -9.44 -7.12 -25.81
N ASN A 456 -9.72 -7.11 -27.12
CA ASN A 456 -10.43 -6.03 -27.80
C ASN A 456 -11.91 -5.99 -27.40
N ASP A 457 -12.59 -7.14 -27.29
CA ASP A 457 -13.97 -7.21 -26.78
C ASP A 457 -14.09 -6.61 -25.37
N LEU A 458 -13.13 -6.93 -24.49
CA LEU A 458 -13.06 -6.37 -23.13
C LEU A 458 -12.76 -4.87 -23.12
N TRP A 459 -11.93 -4.40 -24.06
CA TRP A 459 -11.65 -2.98 -24.25
C TRP A 459 -12.90 -2.22 -24.70
N ASP A 460 -13.68 -2.78 -25.62
CA ASP A 460 -14.93 -2.18 -26.09
C ASP A 460 -16.01 -2.20 -25.01
N ASP A 461 -16.14 -3.30 -24.25
CA ASP A 461 -17.05 -3.40 -23.11
C ASP A 461 -16.68 -2.36 -22.01
N MET A 462 -15.39 -2.15 -21.74
CA MET A 462 -14.91 -1.11 -20.82
C MET A 462 -15.38 0.29 -21.24
N HIS A 463 -15.30 0.62 -22.53
CA HIS A 463 -15.77 1.90 -23.08
C HIS A 463 -17.30 2.03 -23.01
N SER A 464 -18.03 0.95 -23.34
CA SER A 464 -19.50 0.93 -23.30
C SER A 464 -20.07 1.21 -21.91
N ARG A 465 -19.29 0.94 -20.86
CA ARG A 465 -19.64 1.17 -19.45
C ARG A 465 -19.10 2.47 -18.88
N GLU A 466 -18.59 3.34 -19.75
CA GLU A 466 -18.03 4.66 -19.41
C GLU A 466 -16.87 4.56 -18.41
N ILE A 467 -16.05 3.51 -18.52
CA ILE A 467 -14.83 3.36 -17.71
C ILE A 467 -13.66 3.89 -18.53
N PHE A 468 -13.06 4.99 -18.09
CA PHE A 468 -12.02 5.67 -18.85
C PHE A 468 -10.64 5.02 -18.66
N PRO A 469 -9.98 4.58 -19.75
CA PRO A 469 -8.63 4.03 -19.68
C PRO A 469 -7.62 4.98 -19.04
N ASN A 470 -6.65 4.42 -18.31
CA ASN A 470 -5.58 5.17 -17.68
C ASN A 470 -4.21 4.70 -18.21
N HIS A 471 -3.14 5.29 -17.68
CA HIS A 471 -1.77 4.96 -18.08
C HIS A 471 -1.43 3.46 -17.95
N VAL A 472 -2.02 2.74 -16.98
CA VAL A 472 -1.80 1.29 -16.82
C VAL A 472 -2.47 0.52 -17.95
N THR A 473 -3.70 0.88 -18.32
CA THR A 473 -4.44 0.22 -19.41
C THR A 473 -3.70 0.36 -20.74
N TYR A 474 -3.29 1.57 -21.10
CA TYR A 474 -2.50 1.78 -22.32
C TYR A 474 -1.15 1.07 -22.28
N SER A 475 -0.49 1.03 -21.11
CA SER A 475 0.78 0.29 -20.97
C SER A 475 0.59 -1.21 -21.22
N ILE A 476 -0.51 -1.81 -20.75
CA ILE A 476 -0.84 -3.22 -21.01
C ILE A 476 -1.03 -3.46 -22.51
N LEU A 477 -1.82 -2.62 -23.18
CA LEU A 477 -2.09 -2.77 -24.62
C LEU A 477 -0.84 -2.58 -25.47
N ILE A 478 -0.06 -1.53 -25.18
CA ILE A 478 1.19 -1.23 -25.88
C ILE A 478 2.20 -2.36 -25.67
N ASP A 479 2.39 -2.81 -24.43
CA ASP A 479 3.32 -3.91 -24.14
C ASP A 479 2.87 -5.20 -24.85
N SER A 480 1.58 -5.56 -24.75
CA SER A 480 1.04 -6.75 -25.42
C SER A 480 1.24 -6.75 -26.94
N HIS A 481 0.92 -5.64 -27.61
CA HIS A 481 1.09 -5.54 -29.06
C HIS A 481 2.58 -5.54 -29.45
N CYS A 482 3.44 -4.90 -28.64
CA CYS A 482 4.89 -4.99 -28.80
C CYS A 482 5.42 -6.41 -28.59
N GLU A 483 4.90 -7.17 -27.61
CA GLU A 483 5.32 -8.56 -27.36
C GLU A 483 4.95 -9.49 -28.51
N LYS A 484 3.86 -9.20 -29.23
CA LYS A 484 3.40 -9.95 -30.40
C LYS A 484 3.98 -9.45 -31.74
N GLY A 485 4.79 -8.39 -31.72
CA GLY A 485 5.40 -7.82 -32.92
C GLY A 485 4.49 -6.89 -33.73
N GLN A 486 3.28 -6.60 -33.24
CA GLN A 486 2.33 -5.65 -33.83
C GLN A 486 2.67 -4.21 -33.41
N VAL A 487 3.83 -3.74 -33.85
CA VAL A 487 4.39 -2.47 -33.37
C VAL A 487 3.59 -1.27 -33.90
N GLU A 488 2.94 -1.38 -35.06
CA GLU A 488 2.04 -0.36 -35.62
C GLU A 488 0.82 -0.12 -34.72
N ASP A 489 0.15 -1.18 -34.25
CA ASP A 489 -1.02 -1.07 -33.36
C ASP A 489 -0.61 -0.47 -32.01
N ALA A 490 0.58 -0.84 -31.50
CA ALA A 490 1.15 -0.22 -30.31
C ALA A 490 1.33 1.31 -30.46
N PHE A 491 1.58 1.83 -31.66
CA PHE A 491 1.56 3.28 -31.90
C PHE A 491 0.18 3.89 -31.93
N GLY A 492 -0.79 3.20 -32.52
CA GLY A 492 -2.19 3.63 -32.45
C GLY A 492 -2.60 3.90 -31.00
N PHE A 493 -2.27 2.99 -30.09
CA PHE A 493 -2.53 3.15 -28.66
C PHE A 493 -1.69 4.25 -28.00
N LEU A 494 -0.42 4.44 -28.39
CA LEU A 494 0.40 5.53 -27.88
C LEU A 494 -0.15 6.91 -28.29
N ASP A 495 -0.52 7.06 -29.55
CA ASP A 495 -1.03 8.31 -30.09
C ASP A 495 -2.42 8.60 -29.49
N GLU A 496 -3.27 7.59 -29.31
CA GLU A 496 -4.54 7.71 -28.60
C GLU A 496 -4.34 8.14 -27.14
N MET A 497 -3.38 7.53 -26.44
CA MET A 497 -3.01 7.88 -25.06
C MET A 497 -2.63 9.36 -24.96
N ILE A 498 -1.79 9.86 -25.88
CA ILE A 498 -1.37 11.26 -25.93
C ILE A 498 -2.54 12.18 -26.27
N ASN A 499 -3.37 11.81 -27.26
CA ASN A 499 -4.53 12.61 -27.70
C ASN A 499 -5.59 12.76 -26.60
N LYS A 500 -5.71 11.77 -25.70
CA LYS A 500 -6.55 11.86 -24.50
C LYS A 500 -5.89 12.58 -23.31
N GLY A 501 -4.71 13.17 -23.51
CA GLY A 501 -3.99 13.93 -22.50
C GLY A 501 -3.29 13.07 -21.44
N ILE A 502 -3.13 11.77 -21.68
CA ILE A 502 -2.43 10.86 -20.78
C ILE A 502 -0.95 10.82 -21.19
N LEU A 503 -0.07 11.29 -20.30
CA LEU A 503 1.35 11.38 -20.62
C LEU A 503 2.05 10.00 -20.56
N PRO A 504 2.78 9.60 -21.62
CA PRO A 504 3.59 8.38 -21.59
C PRO A 504 4.65 8.44 -20.48
N ASN A 505 4.86 7.33 -19.78
CA ASN A 505 5.87 7.21 -18.73
C ASN A 505 7.04 6.31 -19.19
N ILE A 506 8.02 6.10 -18.31
CA ILE A 506 9.21 5.27 -18.59
C ILE A 506 8.81 3.86 -19.05
N MET A 507 7.79 3.25 -18.42
CA MET A 507 7.33 1.90 -18.79
C MET A 507 6.78 1.87 -20.21
N THR A 508 5.97 2.87 -20.61
CA THR A 508 5.41 2.98 -21.96
C THR A 508 6.53 3.04 -23.02
N TYR A 509 7.54 3.89 -22.81
CA TYR A 509 8.68 3.98 -23.72
C TYR A 509 9.51 2.69 -23.75
N ASN A 510 9.75 2.07 -22.60
CA ASN A 510 10.51 0.82 -22.50
C ASN A 510 9.81 -0.32 -23.26
N SER A 511 8.48 -0.43 -23.18
CA SER A 511 7.71 -1.43 -23.94
C SER A 511 7.83 -1.24 -25.45
N ILE A 512 7.73 0.00 -25.95
CA ILE A 512 7.89 0.31 -27.38
C ILE A 512 9.33 0.01 -27.87
N ILE A 513 10.32 0.46 -27.10
CA ILE A 513 11.73 0.22 -27.39
C ILE A 513 12.01 -1.29 -27.45
N LYS A 514 11.49 -2.05 -26.47
CA LYS A 514 11.57 -3.52 -26.42
C LYS A 514 10.88 -4.16 -27.63
N GLY A 515 9.71 -3.67 -28.03
CA GLY A 515 9.01 -4.10 -29.24
C GLY A 515 9.86 -3.98 -30.50
N TYR A 516 10.49 -2.81 -30.71
CA TYR A 516 11.40 -2.60 -31.84
C TYR A 516 12.67 -3.45 -31.80
N CYS A 517 13.24 -3.65 -30.62
CA CYS A 517 14.41 -4.52 -30.46
C CYS A 517 14.05 -5.98 -30.77
N ARG A 518 12.81 -6.42 -30.47
CA ARG A 518 12.33 -7.76 -30.80
C ARG A 518 11.99 -7.93 -32.28
N SER A 519 11.49 -6.89 -32.96
CA SER A 519 11.18 -6.93 -34.39
C SER A 519 12.39 -6.70 -35.31
N GLY A 520 13.61 -6.65 -34.75
CA GLY A 520 14.85 -6.44 -35.53
C GLY A 520 14.97 -5.03 -36.11
N ASN A 521 14.40 -4.04 -35.42
CA ASN A 521 14.47 -2.63 -35.82
C ASN A 521 14.94 -1.72 -34.68
N VAL A 522 16.07 -2.05 -34.06
CA VAL A 522 16.69 -1.31 -32.95
C VAL A 522 16.93 0.17 -33.29
N SER A 523 17.19 0.49 -34.57
CA SER A 523 17.36 1.87 -35.04
C SER A 523 16.12 2.73 -34.78
N LYS A 524 14.90 2.17 -34.96
CA LYS A 524 13.66 2.85 -34.58
C LYS A 524 13.49 2.90 -33.06
N GLY A 525 13.88 1.84 -32.33
CA GLY A 525 13.96 1.84 -30.87
C GLY A 525 14.80 3.01 -30.34
N GLN A 526 15.97 3.28 -30.93
CA GLN A 526 16.82 4.41 -30.53
C GLN A 526 16.17 5.77 -30.79
N LYS A 527 15.37 5.92 -31.86
CA LYS A 527 14.58 7.15 -32.06
C LYS A 527 13.59 7.39 -30.91
N PHE A 528 13.04 6.33 -30.32
CA PHE A 528 12.17 6.43 -29.16
C PHE A 528 12.90 6.79 -27.87
N LEU A 529 14.16 6.35 -27.68
CA LEU A 529 15.02 6.88 -26.62
C LEU A 529 15.19 8.41 -26.75
N GLN A 530 15.44 8.91 -27.97
CA GLN A 530 15.54 10.35 -28.21
C GLN A 530 14.21 11.07 -27.94
N LYS A 531 13.08 10.53 -28.43
CA LYS A 531 11.74 11.10 -28.19
C LYS A 531 11.40 11.14 -26.70
N MET A 532 11.75 10.10 -25.95
CA MET A 532 11.59 10.02 -24.49
C MET A 532 12.32 11.17 -23.79
N MET A 533 13.59 11.40 -24.17
CA MET A 533 14.40 12.50 -23.61
C MET A 533 13.85 13.88 -23.97
N VAL A 534 13.41 14.09 -25.22
CA VAL A 534 12.78 15.35 -25.66
C VAL A 534 11.51 15.64 -24.86
N ASN A 535 10.74 14.61 -24.55
CA ASN A 535 9.53 14.70 -23.72
C ASN A 535 9.84 14.77 -22.22
N LYS A 536 11.10 15.01 -21.83
CA LYS A 536 11.57 15.15 -20.44
C LYS A 536 11.32 13.90 -19.58
N VAL A 537 11.18 12.73 -20.21
CA VAL A 537 11.14 11.45 -19.52
C VAL A 537 12.57 10.92 -19.46
N SER A 538 13.11 10.72 -18.25
CA SER A 538 14.50 10.28 -18.08
C SER A 538 14.63 8.77 -18.28
N PRO A 539 15.48 8.31 -19.21
CA PRO A 539 15.76 6.88 -19.42
C PRO A 539 16.31 6.22 -18.16
N ASP A 540 15.92 4.96 -17.92
CA ASP A 540 16.43 4.16 -16.80
C ASP A 540 17.38 3.05 -17.26
N LEU A 541 17.92 2.29 -16.30
CA LEU A 541 18.81 1.16 -16.56
C LEU A 541 18.15 0.13 -17.51
N ILE A 542 16.84 -0.09 -17.38
CA ILE A 542 16.08 -1.02 -18.22
C ILE A 542 15.99 -0.50 -19.65
N THR A 543 15.79 0.81 -19.86
CA THR A 543 15.77 1.45 -21.19
C THR A 543 17.06 1.16 -21.94
N TYR A 544 18.21 1.44 -21.33
CA TYR A 544 19.52 1.24 -21.96
C TYR A 544 19.84 -0.25 -22.18
N ASN A 545 19.60 -1.10 -21.18
CA ASN A 545 19.84 -2.55 -21.32
C ASN A 545 19.00 -3.17 -22.44
N THR A 546 17.76 -2.70 -22.61
CA THR A 546 16.89 -3.15 -23.71
C THR A 546 17.48 -2.82 -25.08
N LEU A 547 17.96 -1.59 -25.28
CA LEU A 547 18.59 -1.18 -26.53
C LEU A 547 19.94 -1.84 -26.77
N ILE A 548 20.79 -1.95 -25.75
CA ILE A 548 22.10 -2.62 -25.83
C ILE A 548 21.89 -4.06 -26.31
N HIS A 549 20.97 -4.79 -25.69
CA HIS A 549 20.63 -6.14 -26.10
C HIS A 549 20.03 -6.20 -27.51
N GLY A 550 19.21 -5.21 -27.90
CA GLY A 550 18.72 -5.08 -29.28
C GLY A 550 19.84 -4.92 -30.31
N TYR A 551 20.82 -4.06 -30.03
CA TYR A 551 21.97 -3.84 -30.90
C TYR A 551 22.88 -5.07 -30.99
N ILE A 552 23.06 -5.80 -29.89
CA ILE A 552 23.79 -7.07 -29.88
C ILE A 552 23.11 -8.11 -30.78
N LYS A 553 21.77 -8.20 -30.72
CA LYS A 553 21.01 -9.14 -31.56
C LYS A 553 21.06 -8.84 -33.06
N GLU A 554 21.28 -7.59 -33.43
CA GLU A 554 21.44 -7.15 -34.82
C GLU A 554 22.91 -7.09 -35.28
N ASP A 555 23.85 -7.66 -34.51
CA ASP A 555 25.30 -7.64 -34.77
C ASP A 555 25.88 -6.22 -34.97
N LYS A 556 25.30 -5.24 -34.26
CA LYS A 556 25.69 -3.83 -34.29
C LYS A 556 26.44 -3.45 -33.02
N MET A 557 27.53 -4.17 -32.74
CA MET A 557 28.28 -4.07 -31.47
C MET A 557 28.83 -2.67 -31.18
N HIS A 558 29.26 -1.93 -32.20
CA HIS A 558 29.75 -0.57 -32.01
C HIS A 558 28.65 0.35 -31.43
N ASP A 559 27.40 0.21 -31.88
CA ASP A 559 26.30 1.03 -31.38
C ASP A 559 25.84 0.58 -29.98
N ALA A 560 25.90 -0.72 -29.68
CA ALA A 560 25.72 -1.22 -28.31
C ALA A 560 26.74 -0.59 -27.34
N PHE A 561 28.01 -0.50 -27.74
CA PHE A 561 29.05 0.13 -26.92
C PHE A 561 28.88 1.66 -26.80
N LYS A 562 28.40 2.35 -27.84
CA LYS A 562 28.04 3.78 -27.75
C LYS A 562 26.97 4.02 -26.69
N LEU A 563 25.98 3.13 -26.55
CA LEU A 563 24.93 3.26 -25.54
C LEU A 563 25.47 3.11 -24.11
N LEU A 564 26.48 2.27 -23.88
CA LEU A 564 27.16 2.20 -22.58
C LEU A 564 27.79 3.56 -22.20
N ASN A 565 28.46 4.22 -23.14
CA ASN A 565 29.06 5.53 -22.85
C ASN A 565 27.98 6.62 -22.70
N MET A 566 26.86 6.51 -23.44
CA MET A 566 25.74 7.43 -23.33
C MET A 566 25.03 7.31 -21.97
N MET A 567 24.78 6.10 -21.47
CA MET A 567 24.14 5.93 -20.16
C MET A 567 25.01 6.49 -19.03
N GLU A 568 26.33 6.29 -19.10
CA GLU A 568 27.27 6.88 -18.13
C GLU A 568 27.22 8.43 -18.16
N LYS A 569 27.13 9.03 -19.35
CA LYS A 569 27.02 10.48 -19.52
C LYS A 569 25.71 11.04 -18.95
N GLU A 570 24.61 10.32 -19.12
CA GLU A 570 23.30 10.64 -18.55
C GLU A 570 23.17 10.24 -17.07
N LYS A 571 24.31 9.92 -16.40
CA LYS A 571 24.41 9.55 -14.99
C LYS A 571 23.64 8.27 -14.60
N VAL A 572 23.29 7.42 -15.56
CA VAL A 572 22.75 6.08 -15.32
C VAL A 572 23.91 5.11 -15.19
N GLN A 573 24.11 4.55 -14.01
CA GLN A 573 25.22 3.63 -13.74
C GLN A 573 24.94 2.26 -14.37
N PRO A 574 25.84 1.74 -15.23
CA PRO A 574 25.73 0.38 -15.73
C PRO A 574 25.89 -0.64 -14.61
N ASP A 575 25.14 -1.73 -14.66
CA ASP A 575 25.21 -2.80 -13.68
C ASP A 575 25.90 -4.05 -14.26
N VAL A 576 26.00 -5.11 -13.45
CA VAL A 576 26.58 -6.39 -13.85
C VAL A 576 25.89 -6.94 -15.10
N VAL A 577 24.57 -6.77 -15.21
CA VAL A 577 23.78 -7.24 -16.36
C VAL A 577 24.17 -6.47 -17.63
N THR A 578 24.33 -5.14 -17.56
CA THR A 578 24.76 -4.33 -18.71
C THR A 578 26.10 -4.79 -19.26
N TYR A 579 27.11 -4.95 -18.40
CA TYR A 579 28.43 -5.40 -18.82
C TYR A 579 28.40 -6.83 -19.35
N ASN A 580 27.65 -7.72 -18.70
CA ASN A 580 27.47 -9.10 -19.14
C ASN A 580 26.85 -9.20 -20.54
N MET A 581 25.85 -8.37 -20.86
CA MET A 581 25.29 -8.31 -22.21
C MET A 581 26.36 -8.00 -23.25
N LEU A 582 27.18 -6.97 -23.02
CA LEU A 582 28.24 -6.58 -23.94
C LEU A 582 29.35 -7.65 -24.04
N ILE A 583 29.86 -8.14 -22.90
CA ILE A 583 30.90 -9.18 -22.86
C ILE A 583 30.44 -10.42 -23.61
N ASN A 584 29.21 -10.90 -23.34
CA ASN A 584 28.64 -12.03 -24.05
C ASN A 584 28.51 -11.75 -25.54
N GLY A 585 27.99 -10.58 -25.90
CA GLY A 585 27.88 -10.11 -27.29
C GLY A 585 29.22 -10.20 -28.03
N PHE A 586 30.27 -9.55 -27.52
CA PHE A 586 31.60 -9.58 -28.16
C PHE A 586 32.22 -10.99 -28.16
N SER A 587 32.02 -11.78 -27.11
CA SER A 587 32.57 -13.14 -26.99
C SER A 587 31.95 -14.11 -28.00
N VAL A 588 30.63 -14.07 -28.20
CA VAL A 588 29.91 -14.93 -29.15
C VAL A 588 30.27 -14.60 -30.60
N HIS A 589 30.60 -13.33 -30.89
CA HIS A 589 30.97 -12.87 -32.23
C HIS A 589 32.49 -12.94 -32.50
N GLY A 590 33.28 -13.57 -31.62
CA GLY A 590 34.72 -13.80 -31.81
C GLY A 590 35.63 -12.61 -31.50
N ASN A 591 35.07 -11.48 -31.03
CA ASN A 591 35.80 -10.27 -30.66
C ASN A 591 36.28 -10.35 -29.20
N VAL A 592 37.16 -11.31 -28.92
CA VAL A 592 37.61 -11.65 -27.56
C VAL A 592 38.41 -10.52 -26.90
N GLN A 593 39.14 -9.74 -27.70
CA GLN A 593 39.94 -8.61 -27.19
C GLN A 593 39.06 -7.51 -26.63
N GLU A 594 38.00 -7.14 -27.35
CA GLU A 594 37.00 -6.18 -26.92
C GLU A 594 36.21 -6.69 -25.70
N ALA A 595 35.86 -7.99 -25.67
CA ALA A 595 35.24 -8.60 -24.49
C ALA A 595 36.14 -8.47 -23.25
N GLY A 596 37.45 -8.73 -23.41
CA GLY A 596 38.46 -8.53 -22.35
C GLY A 596 38.56 -7.10 -21.88
N TRP A 597 38.58 -6.13 -22.79
CA TRP A 597 38.61 -4.72 -22.43
C TRP A 597 37.34 -4.28 -21.67
N ILE A 598 36.17 -4.78 -22.04
CA ILE A 598 34.91 -4.49 -21.32
C ILE A 598 34.92 -5.12 -19.93
N PHE A 599 35.46 -6.34 -19.79
CA PHE A 599 35.66 -7.00 -18.50
C PHE A 599 36.60 -6.20 -17.58
N GLU A 600 37.70 -5.68 -18.11
CA GLU A 600 38.62 -4.80 -17.37
C GLU A 600 37.93 -3.49 -16.97
N LYS A 601 37.16 -2.87 -17.87
CA LYS A 601 36.38 -1.65 -17.57
C LYS A 601 35.38 -1.89 -16.44
N MET A 602 34.68 -3.02 -16.46
CA MET A 602 33.74 -3.44 -15.40
C MET A 602 34.47 -3.53 -14.04
N CYS A 603 35.62 -4.19 -14.01
CA CYS A 603 36.43 -4.34 -12.78
C CYS A 603 36.98 -3.00 -12.28
N ALA A 604 37.47 -2.15 -13.18
CA ALA A 604 38.00 -0.82 -12.84
C ALA A 604 36.94 0.12 -12.24
N LYS A 605 35.66 -0.10 -12.57
CA LYS A 605 34.52 0.62 -11.98
C LYS A 605 34.07 0.05 -10.63
N GLY A 606 34.73 -0.98 -10.12
CA GLY A 606 34.37 -1.66 -8.87
C GLY A 606 33.10 -2.51 -8.99
N ILE A 607 32.64 -2.81 -10.20
CA ILE A 607 31.50 -3.69 -10.42
C ILE A 607 32.02 -5.12 -10.42
N GLU A 608 31.48 -5.93 -9.52
CA GLU A 608 31.98 -7.27 -9.29
C GLU A 608 31.50 -8.24 -10.39
N PRO A 609 32.41 -8.93 -11.11
CA PRO A 609 32.05 -9.99 -12.04
C PRO A 609 31.26 -11.10 -11.36
N ASP A 610 30.19 -11.56 -12.01
CA ASP A 610 29.43 -12.72 -11.57
C ASP A 610 29.84 -13.98 -12.34
N ARG A 611 29.19 -15.10 -12.00
CA ARG A 611 29.45 -16.38 -12.68
C ARG A 611 29.19 -16.30 -14.18
N TYR A 612 28.19 -15.51 -14.61
CA TYR A 612 27.85 -15.37 -16.02
C TYR A 612 28.89 -14.52 -16.77
N THR A 613 29.49 -13.52 -16.11
CA THR A 613 30.61 -12.73 -16.65
C THR A 613 31.76 -13.63 -17.05
N TYR A 614 32.25 -14.45 -16.11
CA TYR A 614 33.33 -15.41 -16.36
C TYR A 614 32.94 -16.43 -17.42
N MET A 615 31.69 -16.91 -17.39
CA MET A 615 31.18 -17.85 -18.40
C MET A 615 31.32 -17.30 -19.81
N SER A 616 30.91 -16.04 -20.00
CA SER A 616 30.95 -15.38 -21.30
C SER A 616 32.40 -15.20 -21.79
N MET A 617 33.30 -14.75 -20.91
CA MET A 617 34.73 -14.61 -21.21
C MET A 617 35.42 -15.94 -21.56
N ILE A 618 35.17 -16.99 -20.76
CA ILE A 618 35.72 -18.33 -21.01
C ILE A 618 35.23 -18.84 -22.37
N ASN A 619 33.93 -18.69 -22.66
CA ASN A 619 33.38 -19.11 -23.94
C ASN A 619 34.05 -18.39 -25.12
N GLY A 620 34.26 -17.07 -25.02
CA GLY A 620 35.00 -16.31 -26.03
C GLY A 620 36.43 -16.80 -26.24
N HIS A 621 37.19 -17.03 -25.17
CA HIS A 621 38.56 -17.54 -25.29
C HIS A 621 38.61 -18.97 -25.85
N VAL A 622 37.64 -19.84 -25.49
CA VAL A 622 37.54 -21.20 -26.03
C VAL A 622 37.23 -21.16 -27.53
N THR A 623 36.28 -20.34 -27.98
CA THR A 623 35.95 -20.22 -29.42
C THR A 623 37.11 -19.64 -30.24
N ALA A 624 37.94 -18.77 -29.65
CA ALA A 624 39.16 -18.25 -30.27
C ALA A 624 40.38 -19.19 -30.16
N GLY A 625 40.27 -20.35 -29.52
CA GLY A 625 41.37 -21.29 -29.31
C GLY A 625 42.41 -20.88 -28.25
N ASN A 626 42.14 -19.82 -27.49
CA ASN A 626 42.98 -19.27 -26.42
C ASN A 626 42.84 -20.11 -25.14
N SER A 627 43.32 -21.35 -25.21
CA SER A 627 43.09 -22.36 -24.18
C SER A 627 43.67 -21.96 -22.81
N LYS A 628 44.85 -21.33 -22.79
CA LYS A 628 45.56 -20.97 -21.55
C LYS A 628 44.81 -19.90 -20.76
N GLU A 629 44.34 -18.86 -21.45
CA GLU A 629 43.58 -17.74 -20.90
C GLU A 629 42.22 -18.21 -20.36
N ALA A 630 41.55 -19.11 -21.08
CA ALA A 630 40.30 -19.73 -20.61
C ALA A 630 40.46 -20.47 -19.27
N PHE A 631 41.56 -21.22 -19.09
CA PHE A 631 41.85 -21.89 -17.80
C PHE A 631 42.14 -20.88 -16.68
N GLN A 632 42.88 -19.80 -16.97
CA GLN A 632 43.17 -18.76 -15.98
C GLN A 632 41.90 -18.08 -15.46
N LEU A 633 40.98 -17.71 -16.37
CA LEU A 633 39.69 -17.11 -16.02
C LEU A 633 38.80 -18.08 -15.21
N HIS A 634 38.84 -19.37 -15.55
CA HIS A 634 38.14 -20.41 -14.80
C HIS A 634 38.68 -20.54 -13.36
N ASP A 635 40.00 -20.55 -13.18
CA ASP A 635 40.61 -20.64 -11.86
C ASP A 635 40.33 -19.38 -11.03
N GLU A 636 40.36 -18.20 -11.64
CA GLU A 636 39.97 -16.94 -10.99
C GLU A 636 38.50 -16.98 -10.50
N MET A 637 37.58 -17.43 -11.36
CA MET A 637 36.17 -17.61 -11.01
C MET A 637 36.00 -18.51 -9.76
N LEU A 638 36.72 -19.64 -9.71
CA LEU A 638 36.65 -20.57 -8.58
C LEU A 638 37.22 -19.97 -7.30
N GLN A 639 38.31 -19.21 -7.40
CA GLN A 639 38.95 -18.59 -6.26
C GLN A 639 38.03 -17.53 -5.61
N ARG A 640 37.41 -16.66 -6.42
CA ARG A 640 36.44 -15.67 -5.93
C ARG A 640 35.18 -16.32 -5.34
N GLY A 641 34.73 -17.43 -5.92
CA GLY A 641 33.62 -18.21 -5.36
C GLY A 641 33.89 -18.75 -3.95
N LYS A 642 35.13 -19.17 -3.67
CA LYS A 642 35.56 -19.58 -2.32
C LYS A 642 35.62 -18.40 -1.35
N GLU A 643 36.08 -17.23 -1.80
CA GLU A 643 36.15 -16.02 -0.99
C GLU A 643 34.76 -15.50 -0.60
N LYS A 644 33.79 -15.47 -1.53
CA LYS A 644 32.39 -15.15 -1.21
C LYS A 644 31.78 -16.12 -0.21
N ARG A 645 32.03 -17.43 -0.36
CA ARG A 645 31.55 -18.43 0.59
C ARG A 645 32.20 -18.27 1.97
N ARG A 646 33.48 -17.90 2.04
CA ARG A 646 34.16 -17.58 3.32
C ARG A 646 33.61 -16.29 3.95
N ALA A 647 33.37 -15.25 3.16
CA ALA A 647 32.83 -13.97 3.64
C ALA A 647 31.37 -14.09 4.11
N ALA A 648 30.53 -14.81 3.37
CA ALA A 648 29.15 -15.12 3.78
C ALA A 648 29.12 -16.15 4.93
N GLY A 649 30.13 -17.00 5.02
CA GLY A 649 30.22 -18.16 5.89
C GLY A 649 30.87 -17.89 7.25
N THR A 650 30.45 -16.83 7.96
CA THR A 650 30.62 -16.80 9.43
C THR A 650 29.68 -17.83 10.12
N VAL A 651 29.22 -18.85 9.40
CA VAL A 651 28.48 -20.00 9.96
C VAL A 651 29.01 -21.29 9.34
N GLN A 652 29.73 -22.03 10.20
CA GLN A 652 29.97 -23.47 10.26
C GLN A 652 30.61 -24.19 9.05
N PHE A 653 31.82 -24.68 9.32
CA PHE A 653 32.60 -25.66 8.59
C PHE A 653 31.75 -26.84 8.09
N VAL A 654 31.46 -26.89 6.77
CA VAL A 654 31.02 -28.12 6.10
C VAL A 654 32.09 -28.56 5.10
N ASN A 655 32.45 -29.83 5.24
CA ASN A 655 33.55 -30.57 4.63
C ASN A 655 33.72 -30.41 3.12
N ILE A 656 34.98 -30.47 2.68
CA ILE A 656 35.51 -30.22 1.32
C ILE A 656 35.12 -31.29 0.27
N GLN A 657 34.24 -32.25 0.58
CA GLN A 657 33.87 -33.32 -0.37
C GLN A 657 32.90 -32.91 -1.51
N ASN A 658 32.36 -31.68 -1.51
CA ASN A 658 31.36 -31.25 -2.51
C ASN A 658 31.94 -30.63 -3.80
N SER A 659 33.25 -30.73 -4.07
CA SER A 659 33.81 -30.29 -5.35
C SER A 659 33.22 -31.10 -6.53
N ALA A 660 32.97 -32.40 -6.34
CA ALA A 660 32.30 -33.24 -7.34
C ALA A 660 30.81 -32.91 -7.51
N GLU A 661 30.14 -32.40 -6.47
CA GLU A 661 28.74 -31.97 -6.55
C GLU A 661 28.57 -30.60 -7.20
N SER A 662 29.63 -29.78 -7.17
CA SER A 662 29.67 -28.51 -7.91
C SER A 662 29.58 -28.72 -9.44
N LEU A 663 30.08 -29.86 -9.93
CA LEU A 663 29.91 -30.31 -11.33
C LEU A 663 28.46 -30.74 -11.63
N LYS A 664 27.74 -31.33 -10.66
CA LYS A 664 26.35 -31.76 -10.87
C LYS A 664 25.41 -30.57 -11.10
N GLN A 665 25.65 -29.45 -10.43
CA GLN A 665 24.87 -28.20 -10.53
C GLN A 665 25.26 -27.32 -11.73
N MET A 666 26.14 -27.78 -12.62
CA MET A 666 26.43 -27.06 -13.87
C MET A 666 25.25 -27.17 -14.84
N PRO A 667 24.85 -26.06 -15.50
CA PRO A 667 23.94 -26.13 -16.63
C PRO A 667 24.55 -27.01 -17.75
N MET A 668 23.68 -27.70 -18.49
CA MET A 668 24.05 -28.74 -19.45
C MET A 668 24.97 -28.24 -20.57
N ASP A 669 24.83 -26.97 -20.95
CA ASP A 669 25.71 -26.28 -21.91
C ASP A 669 27.18 -26.35 -21.46
N LEU A 670 27.47 -26.08 -20.18
CA LEU A 670 28.83 -26.16 -19.64
C LEU A 670 29.31 -27.60 -19.49
N LYS A 671 28.43 -28.53 -19.10
CA LYS A 671 28.79 -29.96 -19.12
C LYS A 671 29.22 -30.36 -20.52
N VAL A 672 28.53 -29.92 -21.56
CA VAL A 672 28.87 -30.24 -22.94
C VAL A 672 30.16 -29.52 -23.37
N THR A 673 30.31 -28.21 -23.17
CA THR A 673 31.51 -27.49 -23.63
C THR A 673 32.77 -27.89 -22.86
N CYS A 674 32.70 -27.99 -21.53
CA CYS A 674 33.81 -28.52 -20.74
C CYS A 674 34.05 -30.00 -21.03
N SER A 675 33.02 -30.84 -21.17
CA SER A 675 33.26 -32.26 -21.50
C SER A 675 33.81 -32.41 -22.90
N ILE A 676 33.35 -31.68 -23.92
CA ILE A 676 33.91 -31.72 -25.28
C ILE A 676 35.37 -31.31 -25.24
N TYR A 677 35.72 -30.26 -24.48
CA TYR A 677 37.12 -29.84 -24.38
C TYR A 677 37.97 -30.79 -23.53
N PHE A 678 37.44 -31.32 -22.42
CA PHE A 678 38.11 -32.36 -21.62
C PHE A 678 38.31 -33.63 -22.46
N PHE A 679 37.32 -33.97 -23.29
CA PHE A 679 37.34 -35.09 -24.22
C PHE A 679 38.38 -34.87 -25.33
N ALA A 680 38.43 -33.66 -25.90
CA ALA A 680 39.45 -33.25 -26.87
C ALA A 680 40.86 -33.29 -26.25
N LYS A 681 41.02 -32.90 -24.99
CA LYS A 681 42.31 -32.96 -24.29
C LYS A 681 42.67 -34.36 -23.85
N THR A 682 41.71 -35.22 -23.49
CA THR A 682 41.98 -36.65 -23.30
C THR A 682 42.34 -37.33 -24.61
N GLN A 683 41.82 -36.87 -25.75
CA GLN A 683 42.31 -37.31 -27.07
C GLN A 683 43.73 -36.82 -27.30
N GLU A 684 44.08 -35.57 -26.98
CA GLU A 684 45.45 -35.06 -27.15
C GLU A 684 46.45 -35.75 -26.18
N PHE A 685 46.06 -36.01 -24.94
CA PHE A 685 46.83 -36.81 -23.99
C PHE A 685 46.85 -38.29 -24.36
N ALA A 686 45.79 -38.84 -24.95
CA ALA A 686 45.79 -40.20 -25.48
C ALA A 686 46.68 -40.29 -26.73
N ILE A 687 46.74 -39.26 -27.57
CA ILE A 687 47.65 -39.21 -28.72
C ILE A 687 49.09 -39.09 -28.24
N ARG A 688 49.39 -38.22 -27.25
CA ARG A 688 50.72 -38.14 -26.64
C ARG A 688 51.10 -39.40 -25.85
N GLY A 689 50.13 -40.00 -25.16
CA GLY A 689 50.29 -41.26 -24.43
C GLY A 689 50.53 -42.41 -25.40
N CYS A 690 49.79 -42.49 -26.50
CA CYS A 690 50.03 -43.42 -27.58
C CYS A 690 51.40 -43.17 -28.22
N ALA A 691 51.82 -41.93 -28.45
CA ALA A 691 53.17 -41.67 -28.97
C ALA A 691 54.28 -42.12 -27.99
N PHE A 692 54.06 -41.95 -26.69
CA PHE A 692 55.00 -42.45 -25.67
C PHE A 692 54.98 -43.99 -25.59
N VAL A 693 53.81 -44.60 -25.68
CA VAL A 693 53.64 -46.06 -25.69
C VAL A 693 54.15 -46.68 -26.99
N PHE A 694 53.97 -46.04 -28.15
CA PHE A 694 54.56 -46.46 -29.42
C PHE A 694 56.07 -46.30 -29.42
N GLY A 695 56.60 -45.20 -28.86
CA GLY A 695 58.04 -45.03 -28.65
C GLY A 695 58.62 -46.04 -27.64
N ALA A 696 57.82 -46.49 -26.67
CA ALA A 696 58.22 -47.57 -25.75
C ALA A 696 58.06 -48.97 -26.37
N LEU A 697 57.06 -49.19 -27.23
CA LEU A 697 56.78 -50.47 -27.88
C LEU A 697 57.69 -50.76 -29.07
N GLU A 698 58.23 -49.74 -29.75
CA GLU A 698 59.32 -49.96 -30.72
C GLU A 698 60.56 -50.60 -30.07
N LYS A 699 60.70 -50.52 -28.74
CA LYS A 699 61.78 -51.19 -28.00
C LYS A 699 61.44 -52.60 -27.52
N SER A 700 60.21 -53.10 -27.69
CA SER A 700 59.83 -54.44 -27.26
C SER A 700 59.37 -55.30 -28.43
N SER A 701 60.20 -56.28 -28.80
CA SER A 701 60.05 -57.20 -29.93
C SER A 701 58.97 -58.29 -29.74
N THR A 702 57.87 -57.99 -29.06
CA THR A 702 56.78 -58.95 -28.80
C THR A 702 55.43 -58.44 -29.31
N PRO A 703 54.75 -59.15 -30.22
CA PRO A 703 53.46 -58.74 -30.79
C PRO A 703 52.34 -58.85 -29.74
N LEU A 704 51.60 -57.75 -29.56
CA LEU A 704 50.48 -57.64 -28.63
C LEU A 704 49.21 -58.28 -29.20
N ASN A 705 48.57 -59.15 -28.39
CA ASN A 705 47.28 -59.77 -28.67
C ASN A 705 46.15 -58.95 -28.00
N PHE A 706 45.25 -58.37 -28.79
CA PHE A 706 44.31 -57.29 -28.44
C PHE A 706 43.03 -57.70 -27.68
N GLN A 707 43.01 -58.85 -26.99
CA GLN A 707 41.77 -59.41 -26.43
C GLN A 707 41.48 -59.09 -24.94
N SER A 708 42.38 -58.42 -24.20
CA SER A 708 42.18 -58.19 -22.75
C SER A 708 41.54 -56.85 -22.36
N CYS A 709 41.26 -55.93 -23.29
CA CYS A 709 40.69 -54.62 -22.93
C CYS A 709 39.21 -54.66 -22.47
N HIS A 710 38.48 -55.76 -22.69
CA HIS A 710 37.06 -55.82 -22.36
C HIS A 710 36.71 -56.06 -20.88
N ASP A 711 37.66 -56.51 -20.05
CA ASP A 711 37.36 -56.86 -18.65
C ASP A 711 37.52 -55.70 -17.65
N THR A 712 38.20 -54.62 -18.02
CA THR A 712 38.44 -53.49 -17.11
C THR A 712 37.18 -52.62 -16.90
N ASP A 713 36.31 -52.51 -17.91
CA ASP A 713 35.08 -51.70 -17.81
C ASP A 713 34.02 -52.34 -16.90
N ARG A 714 34.01 -53.68 -16.77
CA ARG A 714 32.98 -54.37 -15.98
C ARG A 714 33.20 -54.25 -14.47
N ARG A 715 34.45 -54.09 -14.02
CA ARG A 715 34.75 -53.90 -12.59
C ARG A 715 34.38 -52.50 -12.08
N VAL A 716 34.40 -51.49 -12.94
CA VAL A 716 34.03 -50.11 -12.53
C VAL A 716 32.51 -49.94 -12.40
N LEU A 717 31.73 -50.69 -13.18
CA LEU A 717 30.27 -50.67 -13.08
C LEU A 717 29.73 -51.43 -11.85
N LEU A 718 30.35 -52.54 -11.46
CA LEU A 718 29.89 -53.31 -10.29
C LEU A 718 30.24 -52.67 -8.94
N ALA A 719 31.20 -51.73 -8.89
CA ALA A 719 31.53 -51.04 -7.64
C ALA A 719 30.52 -49.94 -7.24
N LYS A 720 29.57 -49.57 -8.12
CA LYS A 720 28.58 -48.53 -7.82
C LYS A 720 27.26 -49.05 -7.23
N GLU A 721 26.96 -50.34 -7.32
CA GLU A 721 25.70 -50.89 -6.81
C GLU A 721 25.77 -51.36 -5.35
N SER A 722 26.96 -51.50 -4.75
CA SER A 722 27.10 -52.05 -3.39
C SER A 722 27.16 -51.03 -2.25
N GLN A 723 26.89 -49.74 -2.49
CA GLN A 723 26.93 -48.70 -1.44
C GLN A 723 25.60 -47.97 -1.17
N SER A 724 24.46 -48.49 -1.63
CA SER A 724 23.15 -47.82 -1.43
C SER A 724 22.33 -48.29 -0.22
N THR A 725 22.85 -49.15 0.67
CA THR A 725 22.04 -49.75 1.75
C THR A 725 22.29 -49.27 3.19
N GLU A 726 23.10 -48.25 3.44
CA GLU A 726 23.25 -47.68 4.80
C GLU A 726 23.24 -46.15 4.79
N ARG A 727 22.04 -45.57 4.88
CA ARG A 727 21.77 -44.24 5.47
C ARG A 727 20.27 -44.05 5.66
N ASP A 728 19.78 -44.60 6.78
CA ASP A 728 18.92 -43.80 7.67
C ASP A 728 19.66 -42.50 8.07
#